data_AF-A0A9P9I2B9-F1
#
_entry.id   AF-A0A9P9I2B9-F1
#
_cell.length_a   1.000
_cell.length_b   1.000
_cell.length_c   1.000
_cell.angle_alpha   90.00
_cell.angle_beta   90.00
_cell.angle_gamma   90.00
#
_symmetry.space_group_name_H-M   'P 1'
#
loop_
_entity.id
_entity.type
_entity.pdbx_description
1 polymer ?
#
loop_
_entity_poly.entity_id
_entity_poly.type
_entity_poly.pdbx_seq_one_letter_code
_entity_poly.pdbx_strand_id
1 'polypeptide(L)'
;MKFISFTSITAILATTAVAFPLAARDASDADIARLAPDLGLKKGQNPSGAGDCLSNTVNDAGQTIRIPCSCPPDPTDFIAALQANVHAGHAVHNPTVKVDFPTDDSKESKLARITASSITIQNLEGPGVGCPIASTTLKKQAAAIEAGANDTTASSATTDTASSSAPFTSTTATSTDASSSASDTTYTVSSASISNSSPSISETASSSEPTSSSPDASDDDIARLVPEFGVAPGQNPTGTGDCDGAGNPSGQPIRIPCQCPPNRADFIQSLIENVRAGHVLKNPSISVTFPTDDSKTSKQARLNTAAVTLQNFAGEGKGCPLAATSWKKLGQAIADGTDGSSGQATSTTASPSASTTVTSTDTPSTRSSSSTGTFSTGASSSNTTPVASSTKSTAGSSTTDTPVDGIPSDDDIARLAPDLGGTAGVNPSGTGDCDGVVKNSSGKPIKVPCSCPPSRDAFIAALQANVHAGKATKNPSVALTFPVGDSVEEKLARINAAAITVQNLDGAGKGCPIAATTLGVQAQELRTGKAPTSAPTSSTATTAPTSSTTSSPTATSSPSSLSTTDATSTTAAPSSDSTGLPSDALVASLAPELGWQAGVNPTGTGNCDGAVNGADGKPIQIPCSCPPTQDVYIAALQENARAGKAVNNPTVSISFPTDDSKDSQRARITAALITLQNLNGVGKGCPASATTLLKQQKALDAN
;
A
#
# COMPACT_ATOMS: atom_id res chain seq x y z
N MET A 1 41.00 -0.16 40.34
CA MET A 1 41.12 -1.11 39.22
C MET A 1 41.23 -0.33 37.92
N LYS A 2 41.80 -0.90 36.84
CA LYS A 2 42.20 -0.13 35.64
C LYS A 2 41.00 0.52 34.93
N PHE A 3 41.02 1.85 34.84
CA PHE A 3 40.20 2.58 33.86
C PHE A 3 40.77 2.36 32.45
N ILE A 4 39.90 2.03 31.51
CA ILE A 4 40.16 2.22 30.07
C ILE A 4 39.16 3.28 29.61
N SER A 5 39.68 4.48 29.38
CA SER A 5 38.90 5.62 28.90
C SER A 5 38.78 5.53 27.38
N PHE A 6 37.57 5.37 26.86
CA PHE A 6 37.32 5.57 25.44
C PHE A 6 37.02 7.05 25.18
N THR A 7 38.04 7.75 24.68
CA THR A 7 37.97 9.17 24.33
C THR A 7 37.08 9.39 23.11
N SER A 8 36.08 10.26 23.23
CA SER A 8 35.24 10.69 22.11
C SER A 8 36.07 11.42 21.04
N ILE A 9 36.22 10.83 19.86
CA ILE A 9 36.60 11.53 18.63
C ILE A 9 35.73 11.01 17.49
N THR A 10 34.77 11.83 17.06
CA THR A 10 34.42 11.98 15.63
C THR A 10 33.74 13.34 15.48
N ALA A 11 34.53 14.36 15.14
CA ALA A 11 34.02 15.53 14.45
C ALA A 11 34.31 15.34 12.95
N ILE A 12 33.27 15.33 12.12
CA ILE A 12 33.36 15.37 10.65
C ILE A 12 32.37 16.47 10.25
N LEU A 13 32.87 17.69 10.00
CA LEU A 13 33.19 18.19 8.66
C LEU A 13 32.07 17.92 7.63
N ALA A 14 31.37 18.97 7.22
CA ALA A 14 30.61 18.96 5.99
C ALA A 14 31.57 18.90 4.79
N THR A 15 32.03 17.70 4.44
CA THR A 15 32.57 17.42 3.12
C THR A 15 31.41 17.22 2.16
N THR A 16 31.42 17.94 1.03
CA THR A 16 30.55 17.67 -0.11
C THR A 16 30.91 16.32 -0.71
N ALA A 17 30.35 15.24 -0.15
CA ALA A 17 30.39 13.94 -0.77
C ALA A 17 29.55 13.99 -2.05
N VAL A 18 30.22 13.92 -3.19
CA VAL A 18 29.55 13.54 -4.45
C VAL A 18 29.00 12.14 -4.21
N ALA A 19 27.68 12.04 -4.07
CA ALA A 19 27.00 10.76 -3.97
C ALA A 19 27.11 10.06 -5.33
N PHE A 20 28.20 9.31 -5.52
CA PHE A 20 28.22 8.28 -6.54
C PHE A 20 27.06 7.33 -6.24
N PRO A 21 26.19 7.03 -7.23
CA PRO A 21 25.23 5.97 -7.05
C PRO A 21 26.02 4.68 -6.87
N LEU A 22 26.06 4.18 -5.64
CA LEU A 22 26.37 2.77 -5.40
C LEU A 22 25.23 2.01 -6.08
N ALA A 23 25.48 1.58 -7.32
CA ALA A 23 24.58 0.71 -8.04
C ALA A 23 24.26 -0.47 -7.11
N ALA A 24 22.99 -0.60 -6.74
CA ALA A 24 22.53 -1.75 -5.99
C ALA A 24 22.93 -2.97 -6.83
N ARG A 25 23.79 -3.83 -6.27
CA ARG A 25 24.16 -5.06 -6.96
C ARG A 25 22.93 -5.93 -6.98
N ASP A 26 22.37 -6.17 -8.16
CA ASP A 26 21.29 -7.12 -8.36
C ASP A 26 21.65 -8.44 -7.66
N ALA A 27 20.73 -8.96 -6.86
CA ALA A 27 20.98 -10.16 -6.08
C ALA A 27 21.20 -11.34 -7.03
N SER A 28 22.36 -11.99 -6.96
CA SER A 28 22.63 -13.15 -7.79
C SER A 28 21.73 -14.33 -7.39
N ASP A 29 21.45 -15.26 -8.31
CA ASP A 29 20.67 -16.48 -7.98
C ASP A 29 21.25 -17.24 -6.78
N ALA A 30 22.58 -17.24 -6.66
CA ALA A 30 23.30 -17.84 -5.54
C ALA A 30 23.10 -17.06 -4.22
N ASP A 31 23.05 -15.73 -4.26
CA ASP A 31 22.72 -14.92 -3.08
C ASP A 31 21.25 -15.08 -2.67
N ILE A 32 20.32 -15.14 -3.64
CA ILE A 32 18.90 -15.37 -3.37
C ILE A 32 18.71 -16.74 -2.71
N ALA A 33 19.30 -17.81 -3.27
CA ALA A 33 19.22 -19.15 -2.70
C ALA A 33 19.90 -19.26 -1.32
N ARG A 34 21.00 -18.54 -1.08
CA ARG A 34 21.73 -18.53 0.20
C ARG A 34 21.05 -17.71 1.29
N LEU A 35 20.38 -16.62 0.93
CA LEU A 35 19.76 -15.66 1.85
C LEU A 35 18.24 -15.85 1.98
N ALA A 36 17.65 -16.78 1.23
CA ALA A 36 16.27 -17.22 1.38
C ALA A 36 16.04 -17.75 2.82
N PRO A 37 15.08 -17.20 3.58
CA PRO A 37 14.73 -17.73 4.89
C PRO A 37 14.14 -19.15 4.78
N ASP A 38 14.50 -20.03 5.71
CA ASP A 38 13.89 -21.35 5.83
C ASP A 38 12.39 -21.23 6.14
N LEU A 39 11.56 -22.01 5.45
CA LEU A 39 10.13 -22.05 5.68
C LEU A 39 9.77 -22.81 6.98
N GLY A 40 10.69 -23.63 7.51
CA GLY A 40 10.61 -24.27 8.82
C GLY A 40 9.50 -25.33 8.97
N LEU A 41 8.81 -25.64 7.88
CA LEU A 41 7.78 -26.67 7.75
C LEU A 41 8.03 -27.41 6.42
N LYS A 42 7.80 -28.73 6.41
CA LYS A 42 7.88 -29.53 5.18
C LYS A 42 6.48 -29.74 4.58
N LYS A 43 6.40 -29.75 3.26
CA LYS A 43 5.18 -30.09 2.50
C LYS A 43 4.60 -31.42 3.01
N GLY A 44 3.30 -31.46 3.29
CA GLY A 44 2.61 -32.64 3.83
C GLY A 44 2.92 -33.01 5.29
N GLN A 45 3.61 -32.17 6.07
CA GLN A 45 3.89 -32.43 7.48
C GLN A 45 2.62 -32.33 8.35
N ASN A 46 2.44 -33.29 9.27
CA ASN A 46 1.28 -33.40 10.17
C ASN A 46 -0.10 -33.44 9.47
N PRO A 47 -0.36 -34.41 8.57
CA PRO A 47 -1.66 -34.53 7.91
C PRO A 47 -2.77 -34.87 8.92
N SER A 48 -3.88 -34.13 8.87
CA SER A 48 -5.04 -34.33 9.74
C SER A 48 -5.98 -35.48 9.30
N GLY A 49 -5.68 -36.12 8.17
CA GLY A 49 -6.56 -37.10 7.50
C GLY A 49 -7.71 -36.47 6.69
N ALA A 50 -7.94 -35.15 6.79
CA ALA A 50 -9.03 -34.45 6.10
C ALA A 50 -8.57 -33.63 4.87
N GLY A 51 -7.34 -33.83 4.38
CA GLY A 51 -6.72 -33.01 3.33
C GLY A 51 -5.96 -31.79 3.86
N ASP A 52 -6.29 -31.32 5.07
CA ASP A 52 -5.52 -30.30 5.79
C ASP A 52 -4.31 -30.91 6.52
N CYS A 53 -3.26 -30.11 6.64
CA CYS A 53 -2.12 -30.33 7.51
C CYS A 53 -2.17 -29.38 8.72
N LEU A 54 -1.58 -29.79 9.84
CA LEU A 54 -1.53 -29.00 11.07
C LEU A 54 -0.24 -28.17 11.13
N SER A 55 -0.37 -26.84 11.11
CA SER A 55 0.75 -25.92 11.24
C SER A 55 1.42 -26.02 12.61
N ASN A 56 2.74 -25.81 12.68
CA ASN A 56 3.48 -25.62 13.93
C ASN A 56 3.26 -24.21 14.56
N THR A 57 2.16 -23.54 14.19
CA THR A 57 1.68 -22.29 14.78
C THR A 57 0.26 -22.47 15.33
N VAL A 58 0.05 -21.87 16.50
CA VAL A 58 -1.27 -21.72 17.10
C VAL A 58 -1.76 -20.30 16.87
N ASN A 59 -3.07 -20.10 16.80
CA ASN A 59 -3.69 -18.78 16.88
C ASN A 59 -3.62 -18.23 18.32
N ASP A 60 -4.09 -17.00 18.53
CA ASP A 60 -4.08 -16.34 19.85
C ASP A 60 -4.95 -17.07 20.90
N ALA A 61 -5.85 -17.97 20.47
CA ALA A 61 -6.64 -18.85 21.32
C ALA A 61 -5.97 -20.21 21.61
N GLY A 62 -4.69 -20.38 21.24
CA GLY A 62 -3.92 -21.62 21.45
C GLY A 62 -4.31 -22.78 20.52
N GLN A 63 -5.13 -22.55 19.50
CA GLN A 63 -5.58 -23.59 18.56
C GLN A 63 -4.63 -23.70 17.37
N THR A 64 -4.23 -24.92 17.05
CA THR A 64 -3.38 -25.23 15.88
C THR A 64 -4.05 -24.80 14.57
N ILE A 65 -3.35 -24.04 13.74
CA ILE A 65 -3.90 -23.56 12.47
C ILE A 65 -3.90 -24.69 11.43
N ARG A 66 -5.05 -24.94 10.81
CA ARG A 66 -5.18 -25.82 9.64
C ARG A 66 -4.70 -25.10 8.39
N ILE A 67 -3.87 -25.78 7.60
CA ILE A 67 -3.31 -25.30 6.33
C ILE A 67 -3.49 -26.39 5.26
N PRO A 68 -3.58 -26.05 3.96
CA PRO A 68 -3.57 -27.07 2.90
C PRO A 68 -2.29 -27.92 2.99
N CYS A 69 -2.36 -29.25 2.82
CA CYS A 69 -1.16 -30.08 2.86
C CYS A 69 -0.17 -29.85 1.69
N SER A 70 -0.60 -29.13 0.64
CA SER A 70 0.29 -28.61 -0.41
C SER A 70 1.21 -27.47 0.08
N CYS A 71 0.95 -26.93 1.28
CA CYS A 71 1.67 -25.81 1.86
C CYS A 71 2.51 -26.23 3.08
N PRO A 72 3.75 -25.72 3.23
CA PRO A 72 4.46 -24.87 2.26
C PRO A 72 4.86 -25.63 0.98
N PRO A 73 5.24 -24.91 -0.10
CA PRO A 73 5.87 -25.52 -1.29
C PRO A 73 7.15 -26.30 -0.94
N ASP A 74 7.69 -27.04 -1.91
CA ASP A 74 9.05 -27.58 -1.77
C ASP A 74 10.06 -26.40 -1.70
N PRO A 75 11.16 -26.50 -0.92
CA PRO A 75 12.18 -25.47 -0.89
C PRO A 75 12.76 -25.12 -2.27
N THR A 76 12.85 -26.09 -3.18
CA THR A 76 13.34 -25.89 -4.55
C THR A 76 12.37 -25.05 -5.36
N ASP A 77 11.08 -25.39 -5.33
CA ASP A 77 10.01 -24.64 -6.00
C ASP A 77 9.91 -23.21 -5.46
N PHE A 78 10.06 -23.06 -4.13
CA PHE A 78 10.05 -21.76 -3.46
C PHE A 78 11.23 -20.87 -3.86
N ILE A 79 12.45 -21.41 -3.88
CA ILE A 79 13.64 -20.65 -4.28
C ILE A 79 13.54 -20.21 -5.74
N ALA A 80 13.07 -21.08 -6.63
CA ALA A 80 12.86 -20.73 -8.04
C ALA A 80 11.80 -19.62 -8.22
N ALA A 81 10.68 -19.69 -7.49
CA ALA A 81 9.66 -18.64 -7.49
C ALA A 81 10.17 -17.32 -6.88
N LEU A 82 10.99 -17.39 -5.83
CA LEU A 82 11.61 -16.21 -5.22
C LEU A 82 12.61 -15.56 -6.17
N GLN A 83 13.47 -16.35 -6.85
CA GLN A 83 14.39 -15.85 -7.88
C GLN A 83 13.64 -15.13 -9.00
N ALA A 84 12.59 -15.75 -9.55
CA ALA A 84 11.75 -15.11 -10.58
C ALA A 84 11.16 -13.77 -10.11
N ASN A 85 10.67 -13.71 -8.87
CA ASN A 85 10.11 -12.48 -8.30
C ASN A 85 11.17 -11.37 -8.07
N VAL A 86 12.37 -11.75 -7.63
CA VAL A 86 13.47 -10.80 -7.39
C VAL A 86 14.02 -10.24 -8.70
N HIS A 87 14.24 -11.08 -9.72
CA HIS A 87 14.65 -10.63 -11.05
C HIS A 87 13.63 -9.73 -11.75
N ALA A 88 12.34 -9.96 -11.48
CA ALA A 88 11.26 -9.10 -11.96
C ALA A 88 11.13 -7.78 -11.15
N GLY A 89 11.68 -7.72 -9.93
CA GLY A 89 11.42 -6.64 -8.95
C GLY A 89 9.97 -6.61 -8.44
N HIS A 90 9.19 -7.66 -8.72
CA HIS A 90 7.77 -7.80 -8.38
C HIS A 90 7.34 -9.27 -8.38
N ALA A 91 6.24 -9.61 -7.72
CA ALA A 91 5.72 -10.97 -7.76
C ALA A 91 5.25 -11.32 -9.18
N VAL A 92 5.83 -12.32 -9.86
CA VAL A 92 5.54 -12.61 -11.29
C VAL A 92 4.07 -12.97 -11.54
N HIS A 93 3.40 -13.58 -10.57
CA HIS A 93 1.95 -13.87 -10.63
C HIS A 93 1.07 -12.77 -10.01
N ASN A 94 1.67 -11.70 -9.48
CA ASN A 94 0.98 -10.49 -9.03
C ASN A 94 1.85 -9.23 -9.19
N PRO A 95 2.07 -8.74 -10.44
CA PRO A 95 3.04 -7.67 -10.70
C PRO A 95 2.76 -6.32 -10.05
N THR A 96 1.59 -6.17 -9.43
CA THR A 96 1.25 -4.99 -8.62
C THR A 96 2.00 -4.93 -7.29
N VAL A 97 2.55 -6.06 -6.83
CA VAL A 97 3.30 -6.17 -5.58
C VAL A 97 4.79 -6.21 -5.87
N LYS A 98 5.49 -5.11 -5.52
CA LYS A 98 6.96 -5.04 -5.60
C LYS A 98 7.64 -6.05 -4.66
N VAL A 99 8.80 -6.52 -5.08
CA VAL A 99 9.64 -7.46 -4.32
C VAL A 99 11.06 -6.92 -4.29
N ASP A 100 11.45 -6.38 -3.13
CA ASP A 100 12.81 -5.90 -2.88
C ASP A 100 13.59 -6.97 -2.06
N PHE A 101 14.79 -7.34 -2.52
CA PHE A 101 15.61 -8.37 -1.88
C PHE A 101 17.05 -7.88 -1.64
N PRO A 102 17.26 -7.01 -0.64
CA PRO A 102 18.60 -6.52 -0.32
C PRO A 102 19.49 -7.65 0.23
N THR A 103 20.78 -7.60 -0.08
CA THR A 103 21.75 -8.68 0.15
C THR A 103 22.64 -8.47 1.38
N ASP A 104 22.60 -7.31 2.03
CA ASP A 104 23.38 -7.02 3.23
C ASP A 104 22.76 -7.63 4.51
N ASP A 105 23.53 -7.61 5.59
CA ASP A 105 23.17 -8.26 6.87
C ASP A 105 22.50 -7.34 7.90
N SER A 106 22.08 -6.14 7.52
CA SER A 106 21.30 -5.26 8.39
C SER A 106 19.98 -5.91 8.83
N LYS A 107 19.44 -5.40 9.95
CA LYS A 107 18.16 -5.87 10.49
C LYS A 107 17.03 -5.59 9.49
N GLU A 108 17.08 -4.43 8.87
CA GLU A 108 16.17 -3.92 7.85
C GLU A 108 16.18 -4.85 6.62
N SER A 109 17.36 -5.19 6.11
CA SER A 109 17.50 -6.07 4.95
C SER A 109 17.07 -7.51 5.24
N LYS A 110 17.30 -8.03 6.45
CA LYS A 110 16.75 -9.32 6.89
C LYS A 110 15.22 -9.33 6.93
N LEU A 111 14.59 -8.26 7.44
CA LEU A 111 13.13 -8.11 7.43
C LEU A 111 12.56 -7.93 6.01
N ALA A 112 13.27 -7.23 5.13
CA ALA A 112 12.91 -7.12 3.71
C ALA A 112 12.91 -8.50 3.03
N ARG A 113 13.94 -9.33 3.25
CA ARG A 113 14.00 -10.71 2.71
C ARG A 113 12.87 -11.61 3.24
N ILE A 114 12.48 -11.49 4.51
CA ILE A 114 11.30 -12.18 5.07
C ILE A 114 10.00 -11.68 4.41
N THR A 115 9.92 -10.40 4.10
CA THR A 115 8.76 -9.78 3.44
C THR A 115 8.64 -10.24 1.98
N ALA A 116 9.73 -10.21 1.21
CA ALA A 116 9.83 -10.77 -0.14
C ALA A 116 9.42 -12.25 -0.17
N SER A 117 9.93 -13.05 0.78
CA SER A 117 9.58 -14.47 0.93
C SER A 117 8.08 -14.67 1.21
N SER A 118 7.52 -13.83 2.08
CA SER A 118 6.09 -13.86 2.41
C SER A 118 5.22 -13.50 1.19
N ILE A 119 5.63 -12.51 0.41
CA ILE A 119 4.97 -12.11 -0.86
C ILE A 119 5.02 -13.25 -1.86
N THR A 120 6.19 -13.86 -2.08
CA THR A 120 6.36 -15.00 -2.98
C THR A 120 5.39 -16.13 -2.64
N ILE A 121 5.33 -16.53 -1.37
CA ILE A 121 4.52 -17.67 -0.92
C ILE A 121 3.01 -17.38 -1.05
N GLN A 122 2.58 -16.14 -0.81
CA GLN A 122 1.19 -15.72 -0.97
C GLN A 122 0.72 -15.62 -2.43
N ASN A 123 1.65 -15.55 -3.40
CA ASN A 123 1.35 -15.35 -4.81
C ASN A 123 2.00 -16.42 -5.71
N LEU A 124 2.10 -17.67 -5.22
CA LEU A 124 2.68 -18.78 -6.00
C LEU A 124 1.82 -19.18 -7.21
N GLU A 125 0.51 -18.99 -7.15
CA GLU A 125 -0.45 -19.44 -8.17
C GLU A 125 -1.32 -18.30 -8.74
N GLY A 126 -1.15 -17.07 -8.24
CA GLY A 126 -1.93 -15.90 -8.65
C GLY A 126 -2.03 -14.83 -7.56
N PRO A 127 -2.71 -13.70 -7.80
CA PRO A 127 -2.88 -12.63 -6.82
C PRO A 127 -3.63 -13.12 -5.57
N GLY A 128 -2.91 -13.28 -4.47
CA GLY A 128 -3.45 -13.86 -3.23
C GLY A 128 -3.81 -15.35 -3.30
N VAL A 129 -3.40 -16.05 -4.37
CA VAL A 129 -3.53 -17.50 -4.53
C VAL A 129 -2.16 -18.12 -4.32
N GLY A 130 -2.03 -18.82 -3.21
CA GLY A 130 -0.78 -19.36 -2.72
C GLY A 130 -0.93 -19.85 -1.28
N CYS A 131 0.19 -20.08 -0.61
CA CYS A 131 0.18 -20.59 0.74
C CYS A 131 0.01 -19.46 1.78
N PRO A 132 -0.80 -19.66 2.84
CA PRO A 132 -0.92 -18.68 3.91
C PRO A 132 0.40 -18.61 4.69
N ILE A 133 0.83 -17.42 5.14
CA ILE A 133 2.08 -17.28 5.94
C ILE A 133 2.06 -18.16 7.22
N ALA A 134 0.89 -18.55 7.72
CA ALA A 134 0.76 -19.52 8.80
C ALA A 134 1.27 -20.95 8.45
N SER A 135 1.58 -21.25 7.18
CA SER A 135 2.26 -22.48 6.75
C SER A 135 3.78 -22.38 6.80
N THR A 136 4.36 -21.33 7.41
CA THR A 136 5.81 -21.15 7.52
C THR A 136 6.24 -20.61 8.88
N THR A 137 7.54 -20.58 9.15
CA THR A 137 8.16 -19.92 10.31
C THR A 137 8.48 -18.44 10.09
N LEU A 138 8.17 -17.86 8.92
CA LEU A 138 8.56 -16.49 8.55
C LEU A 138 8.15 -15.42 9.59
N LYS A 139 6.94 -15.53 10.18
CA LYS A 139 6.52 -14.63 11.27
C LYS A 139 7.36 -14.74 12.54
N LYS A 140 7.80 -15.96 12.91
CA LYS A 140 8.66 -16.18 14.09
C LYS A 140 10.08 -15.66 13.83
N GLN A 141 10.58 -15.82 12.61
CA GLN A 141 11.87 -15.29 12.18
C GLN A 141 11.87 -13.75 12.17
N ALA A 142 10.83 -13.11 11.62
CA ALA A 142 10.66 -11.66 11.69
C ALA A 142 10.72 -11.15 13.14
N ALA A 143 9.93 -11.75 14.05
CA ALA A 143 9.93 -11.37 15.45
C ALA A 143 11.29 -11.59 16.15
N ALA A 144 12.04 -12.64 15.77
CA ALA A 144 13.40 -12.88 16.29
C ALA A 144 14.41 -11.82 15.81
N ILE A 145 14.35 -11.45 14.52
CA ILE A 145 15.14 -10.36 13.94
C ILE A 145 14.77 -9.01 14.58
N GLU A 146 13.49 -8.76 14.83
CA GLU A 146 12.99 -7.58 15.55
C GLU A 146 13.55 -7.50 16.97
N ALA A 147 13.55 -8.62 17.69
CA ALA A 147 14.12 -8.75 19.04
C ALA A 147 15.66 -8.69 19.09
N GLY A 148 16.34 -8.60 17.94
CA GLY A 148 17.81 -8.56 17.87
C GLY A 148 18.49 -9.90 18.17
N ALA A 149 17.77 -11.02 18.06
CA ALA A 149 18.36 -12.34 18.17
C ALA A 149 19.25 -12.60 16.94
N ASN A 150 20.56 -12.63 17.13
CA ASN A 150 21.49 -12.94 16.05
C ASN A 150 21.34 -14.40 15.60
N ASP A 151 21.26 -14.59 14.29
CA ASP A 151 20.85 -15.83 13.62
C ASP A 151 22.00 -16.87 13.53
N THR A 152 22.55 -17.26 14.67
CA THR A 152 23.73 -18.14 14.75
C THR A 152 23.43 -19.54 15.29
N THR A 153 22.15 -19.89 15.49
CA THR A 153 21.80 -21.15 16.20
C THR A 153 20.57 -21.91 15.67
N ALA A 154 19.96 -21.50 14.55
CA ALA A 154 18.75 -22.14 14.02
C ALA A 154 18.99 -23.17 12.90
N SER A 155 20.17 -23.19 12.25
CA SER A 155 20.46 -24.07 11.11
C SER A 155 21.52 -25.13 11.42
N SER A 156 21.14 -26.12 12.24
CA SER A 156 21.68 -27.50 12.26
C SER A 156 21.09 -28.31 13.42
N ALA A 157 19.93 -28.94 13.19
CA ALA A 157 19.39 -29.98 14.05
C ALA A 157 18.94 -31.17 13.21
N THR A 158 19.90 -31.85 12.59
CA THR A 158 19.69 -33.15 11.95
C THR A 158 19.26 -34.15 13.02
N THR A 159 18.01 -34.61 12.95
CA THR A 159 17.49 -35.68 13.81
C THR A 159 18.10 -37.02 13.39
N ASP A 160 19.17 -37.43 14.07
CA ASP A 160 19.59 -38.84 14.07
C ASP A 160 18.50 -39.70 14.68
N THR A 161 18.05 -40.70 13.93
CA THR A 161 17.02 -41.64 14.38
C THR A 161 17.68 -42.75 15.18
N ALA A 162 17.60 -42.67 16.51
CA ALA A 162 18.03 -43.73 17.41
C ALA A 162 17.15 -44.98 17.24
N SER A 163 17.68 -46.00 16.53
CA SER A 163 17.04 -47.32 16.44
C SER A 163 17.57 -48.22 17.57
N SER A 164 16.71 -48.54 18.54
CA SER A 164 17.03 -49.48 19.61
C SER A 164 16.78 -50.92 19.16
N SER A 165 17.77 -51.80 19.29
CA SER A 165 17.57 -53.25 19.35
C SER A 165 18.68 -53.94 20.16
N ALA A 166 18.31 -55.04 20.81
CA ALA A 166 19.02 -55.66 21.92
C ALA A 166 20.18 -56.60 21.47
N PRO A 167 21.05 -57.09 22.38
CA PRO A 167 22.30 -57.76 22.02
C PRO A 167 22.12 -59.25 21.72
N PHE A 168 22.94 -59.77 20.80
CA PHE A 168 23.19 -61.21 20.69
C PHE A 168 24.67 -61.51 20.41
N THR A 169 25.07 -62.74 20.73
CA THR A 169 26.44 -63.17 20.99
C THR A 169 27.29 -63.51 19.77
N SER A 170 28.57 -63.16 19.86
CA SER A 170 29.76 -63.80 19.26
C SER A 170 29.57 -65.09 18.44
N THR A 171 30.12 -65.11 17.22
CA THR A 171 30.82 -66.27 16.65
C THR A 171 31.90 -65.81 15.66
N THR A 172 33.08 -66.42 15.74
CA THR A 172 34.25 -66.17 14.89
C THR A 172 34.19 -66.97 13.60
N ALA A 173 34.55 -66.40 12.45
CA ALA A 173 34.91 -67.15 11.24
C ALA A 173 35.93 -66.38 10.37
N THR A 174 36.90 -67.11 9.81
CA THR A 174 38.09 -66.59 9.11
C THR A 174 38.16 -67.15 7.68
N SER A 175 38.37 -66.28 6.67
CA SER A 175 39.00 -66.59 5.36
C SER A 175 39.02 -65.30 4.50
N THR A 176 40.13 -64.61 4.27
CA THR A 176 41.22 -64.84 3.27
C THR A 176 40.87 -64.63 1.79
N ASP A 177 41.61 -63.67 1.18
CA ASP A 177 41.93 -63.46 -0.26
C ASP A 177 40.78 -63.10 -1.24
N ALA A 178 40.92 -62.14 -2.19
CA ALA A 178 42.13 -61.75 -2.91
C ALA A 178 42.10 -60.30 -3.52
N SER A 179 43.30 -59.79 -3.78
CA SER A 179 43.72 -58.74 -4.75
C SER A 179 42.79 -58.58 -5.98
N SER A 180 42.55 -57.43 -6.62
CA SER A 180 43.36 -56.22 -6.89
C SER A 180 42.39 -55.02 -7.17
N SER A 181 42.72 -53.79 -7.58
CA SER A 181 43.92 -53.10 -8.14
C SER A 181 43.93 -51.62 -7.72
N ALA A 182 44.86 -50.80 -8.23
CA ALA A 182 44.88 -49.33 -8.07
C ALA A 182 44.88 -48.57 -9.41
N SER A 183 44.41 -47.32 -9.40
CA SER A 183 44.81 -46.27 -10.36
C SER A 183 44.68 -44.92 -9.66
N ASP A 184 45.81 -44.24 -9.47
CA ASP A 184 45.93 -42.94 -8.81
C ASP A 184 46.41 -41.92 -9.86
N THR A 185 45.81 -40.72 -9.89
CA THR A 185 46.14 -39.67 -10.88
C THR A 185 46.15 -38.30 -10.23
N THR A 186 47.23 -38.00 -9.51
CA THR A 186 47.56 -36.64 -9.06
C THR A 186 48.03 -35.77 -10.23
N TYR A 187 47.42 -34.61 -10.43
CA TYR A 187 47.95 -33.56 -11.32
C TYR A 187 48.73 -32.51 -10.51
N THR A 188 50.03 -32.40 -10.78
CA THR A 188 50.91 -31.35 -10.24
C THR A 188 50.86 -30.09 -11.09
N VAL A 189 50.73 -28.92 -10.47
CA VAL A 189 50.90 -27.62 -11.12
C VAL A 189 52.32 -27.10 -10.85
N SER A 190 53.15 -27.03 -11.89
CA SER A 190 54.49 -26.41 -11.83
C SER A 190 54.47 -25.00 -12.38
N SER A 191 54.94 -24.06 -11.57
CA SER A 191 55.18 -22.66 -11.94
C SER A 191 56.45 -22.48 -12.77
N ALA A 192 56.40 -21.69 -13.84
CA ALA A 192 57.57 -21.17 -14.53
C ALA A 192 57.33 -19.74 -15.02
N SER A 193 58.27 -18.84 -14.70
CA SER A 193 58.26 -17.41 -15.04
C SER A 193 59.28 -17.10 -16.13
N ILE A 194 58.90 -16.35 -17.18
CA ILE A 194 59.84 -15.71 -18.12
C ILE A 194 59.39 -14.28 -18.43
N SER A 195 60.37 -13.38 -18.54
CA SER A 195 60.19 -11.93 -18.65
C SER A 195 59.99 -11.42 -20.08
N ASN A 196 59.12 -10.40 -20.20
CA ASN A 196 59.34 -9.13 -20.92
C ASN A 196 59.79 -9.13 -22.40
N SER A 197 58.95 -8.59 -23.30
CA SER A 197 59.34 -7.72 -24.43
C SER A 197 58.12 -7.04 -25.06
N SER A 198 58.17 -5.71 -25.23
CA SER A 198 57.22 -4.95 -26.07
C SER A 198 57.48 -5.21 -27.56
N PRO A 199 56.50 -4.96 -28.44
CA PRO A 199 56.56 -3.69 -29.17
C PRO A 199 55.20 -2.98 -29.34
N SER A 200 55.28 -1.70 -29.71
CA SER A 200 54.14 -0.83 -30.01
C SER A 200 53.77 -0.89 -31.49
N ILE A 201 52.47 -1.01 -31.79
CA ILE A 201 51.85 -0.49 -33.03
C ILE A 201 50.42 -0.04 -32.73
N SER A 202 50.05 1.11 -33.30
CA SER A 202 48.68 1.64 -33.27
C SER A 202 47.87 1.05 -34.42
N GLU A 203 46.59 0.71 -34.19
CA GLU A 203 45.51 1.08 -35.13
C GLU A 203 44.11 0.90 -34.51
N THR A 204 43.20 1.74 -35.00
CA THR A 204 41.78 1.90 -34.67
C THR A 204 40.96 0.63 -34.46
N ALA A 205 40.20 0.59 -33.35
CA ALA A 205 39.07 -0.32 -33.15
C ALA A 205 37.82 0.48 -32.74
N SER A 206 36.68 0.18 -33.37
CA SER A 206 35.40 0.84 -33.10
C SER A 206 34.90 0.60 -31.68
N SER A 207 34.26 1.63 -31.11
CA SER A 207 33.35 1.45 -29.98
C SER A 207 32.18 0.56 -30.41
N SER A 208 31.93 -0.51 -29.67
CA SER A 208 30.73 -1.34 -29.75
C SER A 208 30.17 -1.47 -28.34
N GLU A 209 29.30 -0.55 -27.96
CA GLU A 209 28.55 -0.66 -26.71
C GLU A 209 27.57 -1.84 -26.81
N PRO A 210 27.48 -2.71 -25.80
CA PRO A 210 26.42 -3.71 -25.73
C PRO A 210 25.12 -3.02 -25.31
N THR A 211 24.36 -2.49 -26.28
CA THR A 211 23.00 -2.02 -26.03
C THR A 211 22.12 -3.20 -25.64
N SER A 212 21.84 -3.33 -24.34
CA SER A 212 20.79 -4.21 -23.82
C SER A 212 19.41 -3.61 -24.12
N SER A 213 19.06 -3.57 -25.41
CA SER A 213 17.68 -3.34 -25.83
C SER A 213 16.87 -4.59 -25.48
N SER A 214 16.01 -4.49 -24.46
CA SER A 214 14.85 -5.36 -24.35
C SER A 214 14.11 -5.35 -25.70
N PRO A 215 13.62 -6.50 -26.21
CA PRO A 215 12.96 -6.52 -27.52
C PRO A 215 11.64 -5.73 -27.43
N ASP A 216 11.67 -4.48 -27.89
CA ASP A 216 10.48 -3.68 -28.11
C ASP A 216 9.53 -4.43 -29.05
N ALA A 217 8.22 -4.37 -28.75
CA ALA A 217 7.21 -5.04 -29.56
C ALA A 217 7.29 -4.53 -31.01
N SER A 218 7.50 -5.44 -31.97
CA SER A 218 7.53 -5.07 -33.38
C SER A 218 6.17 -4.53 -33.83
N ASP A 219 6.16 -3.62 -34.81
CA ASP A 219 4.93 -3.07 -35.38
C ASP A 219 3.97 -4.20 -35.87
N ASP A 220 4.54 -5.29 -36.41
CA ASP A 220 3.81 -6.50 -36.83
C ASP A 220 3.24 -7.29 -35.64
N ASP A 221 3.97 -7.42 -34.53
CA ASP A 221 3.46 -8.07 -33.32
C ASP A 221 2.33 -7.26 -32.69
N ILE A 222 2.42 -5.92 -32.68
CA ILE A 222 1.34 -5.05 -32.23
C ILE A 222 0.09 -5.27 -33.10
N ALA A 223 0.22 -5.23 -34.42
CA ALA A 223 -0.89 -5.44 -35.35
C ALA A 223 -1.55 -6.84 -35.22
N ARG A 224 -0.74 -7.86 -34.92
CA ARG A 224 -1.16 -9.27 -34.74
C ARG A 224 -1.82 -9.53 -33.38
N LEU A 225 -1.35 -8.89 -32.31
CA LEU A 225 -1.81 -9.12 -30.93
C LEU A 225 -3.00 -8.22 -30.52
N VAL A 226 -3.35 -7.20 -31.30
CA VAL A 226 -4.58 -6.41 -31.12
C VAL A 226 -5.82 -7.24 -31.46
N PRO A 227 -6.73 -7.50 -30.50
CA PRO A 227 -7.96 -8.23 -30.78
C PRO A 227 -8.87 -7.45 -31.73
N GLU A 228 -9.60 -8.16 -32.59
CA GLU A 228 -10.65 -7.57 -33.42
C GLU A 228 -11.69 -6.81 -32.58
N PHE A 229 -12.26 -5.75 -33.15
CA PHE A 229 -13.30 -4.99 -32.43
C PHE A 229 -14.56 -5.83 -32.19
N GLY A 230 -14.93 -6.75 -33.09
CA GLY A 230 -16.11 -7.61 -32.94
C GLY A 230 -17.46 -6.89 -33.01
N VAL A 231 -17.46 -5.60 -33.38
CA VAL A 231 -18.62 -4.77 -33.73
C VAL A 231 -18.26 -4.11 -35.06
N ALA A 232 -19.18 -4.07 -36.03
CA ALA A 232 -18.92 -3.34 -37.28
C ALA A 232 -19.34 -1.86 -37.12
N PRO A 233 -18.63 -0.91 -37.74
CA PRO A 233 -19.07 0.48 -37.79
C PRO A 233 -20.46 0.60 -38.43
N GLY A 234 -21.27 1.55 -37.96
CA GLY A 234 -22.56 1.86 -38.61
C GLY A 234 -23.68 0.81 -38.44
N GLN A 235 -23.59 -0.14 -37.51
CA GLN A 235 -24.68 -1.13 -37.33
C GLN A 235 -25.96 -0.51 -36.76
N ASN A 236 -27.11 -0.87 -37.34
CA ASN A 236 -28.46 -0.47 -36.91
C ASN A 236 -28.60 1.03 -36.56
N PRO A 237 -28.33 1.94 -37.52
CA PRO A 237 -28.42 3.38 -37.26
C PRO A 237 -29.86 3.75 -36.90
N THR A 238 -30.00 4.44 -35.77
CA THR A 238 -31.28 4.94 -35.23
C THR A 238 -31.89 6.11 -36.00
N GLY A 239 -31.11 6.72 -36.90
CA GLY A 239 -31.43 8.01 -37.53
C GLY A 239 -31.05 9.23 -36.67
N THR A 240 -30.66 9.06 -35.40
CA THR A 240 -30.23 10.17 -34.51
C THR A 240 -28.71 10.34 -34.43
N GLY A 241 -27.94 9.54 -35.17
CA GLY A 241 -26.46 9.49 -35.11
C GLY A 241 -25.91 8.34 -34.26
N ASP A 242 -26.77 7.65 -33.52
CA ASP A 242 -26.42 6.47 -32.72
C ASP A 242 -26.63 5.16 -33.48
N CYS A 243 -25.72 4.22 -33.26
CA CYS A 243 -25.67 2.88 -33.79
C CYS A 243 -25.58 1.84 -32.65
N ASP A 244 -25.75 0.56 -32.97
CA ASP A 244 -25.64 -0.55 -32.03
C ASP A 244 -24.20 -0.98 -31.80
N GLY A 245 -23.74 -0.84 -30.56
CA GLY A 245 -22.52 -1.44 -30.04
C GLY A 245 -22.74 -2.83 -29.45
N ALA A 246 -21.70 -3.35 -28.80
CA ALA A 246 -21.73 -4.62 -28.11
C ALA A 246 -22.84 -4.67 -27.04
N GLY A 247 -23.54 -5.80 -26.98
CA GLY A 247 -24.63 -6.01 -26.02
C GLY A 247 -24.16 -5.96 -24.57
N ASN A 248 -24.99 -5.35 -23.72
CA ASN A 248 -24.87 -5.39 -22.27
C ASN A 248 -25.08 -6.83 -21.72
N PRO A 249 -24.92 -7.09 -20.40
CA PRO A 249 -25.13 -8.43 -19.83
C PRO A 249 -26.55 -9.01 -20.07
N SER A 250 -27.55 -8.15 -20.28
CA SER A 250 -28.93 -8.54 -20.64
C SER A 250 -29.12 -8.78 -22.14
N GLY A 251 -28.06 -8.74 -22.94
CA GLY A 251 -28.08 -8.94 -24.40
C GLY A 251 -28.54 -7.72 -25.21
N GLN A 252 -28.93 -6.61 -24.58
CA GLN A 252 -29.39 -5.41 -25.28
C GLN A 252 -28.20 -4.61 -25.83
N PRO A 253 -28.19 -4.22 -27.11
CA PRO A 253 -27.15 -3.35 -27.67
C PRO A 253 -26.99 -2.05 -26.89
N ILE A 254 -25.74 -1.67 -26.63
CA ILE A 254 -25.42 -0.35 -26.06
C ILE A 254 -25.31 0.63 -27.23
N ARG A 255 -26.02 1.75 -27.17
CA ARG A 255 -25.92 2.78 -28.22
C ARG A 255 -24.53 3.44 -28.19
N ILE A 256 -23.94 3.60 -29.37
CA ILE A 256 -22.62 4.21 -29.60
C ILE A 256 -22.71 5.19 -30.80
N PRO A 257 -21.82 6.18 -30.94
CA PRO A 257 -21.74 6.99 -32.14
C PRO A 257 -21.50 6.12 -33.39
N CYS A 258 -22.21 6.37 -34.50
CA CYS A 258 -22.09 5.55 -35.71
C CYS A 258 -20.70 5.54 -36.37
N GLN A 259 -19.82 6.48 -36.02
CA GLN A 259 -18.41 6.51 -36.41
C GLN A 259 -17.53 5.51 -35.63
N CYS A 260 -18.11 4.77 -34.69
CA CYS A 260 -17.41 3.80 -33.84
C CYS A 260 -17.79 2.35 -34.20
N PRO A 261 -16.83 1.40 -34.13
CA PRO A 261 -15.38 1.61 -33.94
C PRO A 261 -14.71 2.35 -35.12
N PRO A 262 -13.50 2.90 -34.95
CA PRO A 262 -12.73 3.50 -36.05
C PRO A 262 -12.27 2.44 -37.06
N ASN A 263 -11.65 2.85 -38.16
CA ASN A 263 -10.96 1.91 -39.05
C ASN A 263 -9.84 1.18 -38.28
N ARG A 264 -9.76 -0.15 -38.41
CA ARG A 264 -8.78 -0.97 -37.67
C ARG A 264 -7.32 -0.65 -38.05
N ALA A 265 -7.04 -0.27 -39.29
CA ALA A 265 -5.69 0.12 -39.71
C ALA A 265 -5.26 1.44 -39.03
N ASP A 266 -6.11 2.48 -39.09
CA ASP A 266 -5.86 3.77 -38.45
C ASP A 266 -5.72 3.62 -36.92
N PHE A 267 -6.51 2.72 -36.31
CA PHE A 267 -6.40 2.37 -34.90
C PHE A 267 -5.06 1.70 -34.55
N ILE A 268 -4.63 0.70 -35.32
CA ILE A 268 -3.35 0.02 -35.11
C ILE A 268 -2.18 0.99 -35.29
N GLN A 269 -2.23 1.87 -36.30
CA GLN A 269 -1.22 2.90 -36.49
C GLN A 269 -1.11 3.83 -35.27
N SER A 270 -2.24 4.35 -34.77
CA SER A 270 -2.25 5.17 -33.55
C SER A 270 -1.80 4.40 -32.30
N LEU A 271 -2.01 3.09 -32.24
CA LEU A 271 -1.56 2.25 -31.14
C LEU A 271 -0.04 2.05 -31.18
N ILE A 272 0.54 1.75 -32.34
CA ILE A 272 1.99 1.63 -32.55
C ILE A 272 2.68 2.94 -32.13
N GLU A 273 2.14 4.08 -32.55
CA GLU A 273 2.64 5.40 -32.18
C GLU A 273 2.61 5.64 -30.66
N ASN A 274 1.51 5.27 -29.98
CA ASN A 274 1.42 5.37 -28.52
C ASN A 274 2.41 4.43 -27.79
N VAL A 275 2.54 3.18 -28.26
CA VAL A 275 3.45 2.19 -27.67
C VAL A 275 4.91 2.63 -27.82
N ARG A 276 5.29 3.12 -29.00
CA ARG A 276 6.63 3.67 -29.27
C ARG A 276 6.94 4.92 -28.44
N ALA A 277 5.92 5.71 -28.09
CA ALA A 277 6.05 6.86 -27.20
C ALA A 277 6.05 6.49 -25.70
N GLY A 278 5.65 5.26 -25.35
CA GLY A 278 5.40 4.84 -23.95
C GLY A 278 4.20 5.52 -23.29
N HIS A 279 3.41 6.30 -24.04
CA HIS A 279 2.24 7.04 -23.57
C HIS A 279 1.28 7.35 -24.73
N VAL A 280 0.04 7.70 -24.41
CA VAL A 280 -0.97 8.07 -25.41
C VAL A 280 -0.64 9.46 -25.97
N LEU A 281 -0.29 9.57 -27.26
CA LEU A 281 0.11 10.86 -27.87
C LEU A 281 -0.98 11.95 -27.76
N LYS A 282 -2.26 11.55 -27.78
CA LYS A 282 -3.41 12.45 -27.66
C LYS A 282 -3.88 12.67 -26.21
N ASN A 283 -3.26 12.00 -25.24
CA ASN A 283 -3.38 12.25 -23.80
C ASN A 283 -2.10 11.80 -23.06
N PRO A 284 -1.02 12.60 -23.06
CA PRO A 284 0.28 12.17 -22.53
C PRO A 284 0.33 11.87 -21.03
N SER A 285 -0.73 12.18 -20.29
CA SER A 285 -0.85 11.81 -18.87
C SER A 285 -1.00 10.30 -18.65
N ILE A 286 -1.34 9.54 -19.71
CA ILE A 286 -1.56 8.09 -19.63
C ILE A 286 -0.40 7.34 -20.29
N SER A 287 0.47 6.75 -19.47
CA SER A 287 1.51 5.82 -19.92
C SER A 287 0.89 4.52 -20.46
N VAL A 288 1.55 3.89 -21.43
CA VAL A 288 1.13 2.60 -21.99
C VAL A 288 2.30 1.62 -22.10
N THR A 289 1.98 0.33 -21.96
CA THR A 289 2.92 -0.77 -22.15
C THR A 289 2.24 -1.85 -22.99
N PHE A 290 2.99 -2.49 -23.90
CA PHE A 290 2.47 -3.54 -24.77
C PHE A 290 3.38 -4.78 -24.74
N PRO A 291 3.35 -5.57 -23.65
CA PRO A 291 4.11 -6.82 -23.58
C PRO A 291 3.63 -7.79 -24.66
N THR A 292 4.53 -8.64 -25.18
CA THR A 292 4.26 -9.52 -26.33
C THR A 292 3.98 -10.98 -25.97
N ASP A 293 4.27 -11.41 -24.74
CA ASP A 293 4.07 -12.80 -24.30
C ASP A 293 2.59 -13.17 -24.11
N ASP A 294 2.28 -14.46 -24.09
CA ASP A 294 0.91 -14.98 -23.99
C ASP A 294 0.39 -15.15 -22.54
N SER A 295 1.08 -14.60 -21.54
CA SER A 295 0.55 -14.61 -20.18
C SER A 295 -0.77 -13.85 -20.07
N LYS A 296 -1.62 -14.30 -19.14
CA LYS A 296 -2.89 -13.65 -18.77
C LYS A 296 -2.70 -12.16 -18.44
N THR A 297 -1.63 -11.84 -17.71
CA THR A 297 -1.23 -10.46 -17.38
C THR A 297 -0.96 -9.65 -18.65
N SER A 298 -0.12 -10.16 -19.55
CA SER A 298 0.28 -9.45 -20.76
C SER A 298 -0.87 -9.28 -21.74
N LYS A 299 -1.74 -10.29 -21.89
CA LYS A 299 -3.01 -10.17 -22.62
C LYS A 299 -3.91 -9.07 -22.05
N GLN A 300 -4.06 -8.99 -20.72
CA GLN A 300 -4.85 -7.95 -20.08
C GLN A 300 -4.21 -6.56 -20.23
N ALA A 301 -2.88 -6.45 -20.16
CA ALA A 301 -2.15 -5.21 -20.39
C ALA A 301 -2.33 -4.72 -21.84
N ARG A 302 -2.19 -5.60 -22.84
CA ARG A 302 -2.49 -5.29 -24.26
C ARG A 302 -3.92 -4.81 -24.44
N LEU A 303 -4.89 -5.49 -23.83
CA LEU A 303 -6.30 -5.12 -23.91
C LEU A 303 -6.59 -3.74 -23.28
N ASN A 304 -5.96 -3.43 -22.14
CA ASN A 304 -6.07 -2.13 -21.49
C ASN A 304 -5.43 -1.02 -22.34
N THR A 305 -4.23 -1.24 -22.87
CA THR A 305 -3.52 -0.29 -23.75
C THR A 305 -4.31 -0.02 -25.04
N ALA A 306 -4.95 -1.05 -25.62
CA ALA A 306 -5.88 -0.89 -26.75
C ALA A 306 -7.15 -0.11 -26.37
N ALA A 307 -7.76 -0.42 -25.21
CA ALA A 307 -8.95 0.27 -24.70
C ALA A 307 -8.71 1.78 -24.46
N VAL A 308 -7.59 2.14 -23.84
CA VAL A 308 -7.23 3.56 -23.60
C VAL A 308 -6.94 4.28 -24.92
N THR A 309 -6.23 3.63 -25.85
CA THR A 309 -5.99 4.20 -27.20
C THR A 309 -7.31 4.47 -27.93
N LEU A 310 -8.29 3.56 -27.83
CA LEU A 310 -9.60 3.71 -28.44
C LEU A 310 -10.38 4.90 -27.86
N GLN A 311 -10.32 5.08 -26.54
CA GLN A 311 -11.00 6.16 -25.80
C GLN A 311 -10.39 7.54 -26.04
N ASN A 312 -9.13 7.62 -26.49
CA ASN A 312 -8.43 8.88 -26.77
C ASN A 312 -8.16 9.07 -28.28
N PHE A 313 -8.78 8.27 -29.14
CA PHE A 313 -8.42 8.14 -30.56
C PHE A 313 -8.53 9.45 -31.37
N ALA A 314 -9.46 10.35 -31.04
CA ALA A 314 -9.60 11.68 -31.65
C ALA A 314 -9.32 12.85 -30.67
N GLY A 315 -8.62 12.58 -29.57
CA GLY A 315 -8.26 13.55 -28.53
C GLY A 315 -8.53 13.02 -27.12
N GLU A 316 -8.06 13.73 -26.10
CA GLU A 316 -8.33 13.43 -24.69
C GLU A 316 -9.83 13.23 -24.42
N GLY A 317 -10.20 12.01 -24.01
CA GLY A 317 -11.59 11.58 -23.79
C GLY A 317 -12.50 11.58 -25.02
N LYS A 318 -11.99 11.96 -26.19
CA LYS A 318 -12.71 12.09 -27.46
C LYS A 318 -12.38 10.90 -28.35
N GLY A 319 -12.88 9.73 -27.98
CA GLY A 319 -12.68 8.51 -28.72
C GLY A 319 -13.94 7.63 -28.72
N CYS A 320 -13.77 6.38 -29.13
CA CYS A 320 -14.88 5.45 -29.14
C CYS A 320 -15.06 4.81 -27.75
N PRO A 321 -16.30 4.67 -27.25
CA PRO A 321 -16.55 4.00 -25.98
C PRO A 321 -16.18 2.52 -26.09
N LEU A 322 -15.83 1.88 -24.98
CA LEU A 322 -15.46 0.45 -25.00
C LEU A 322 -16.60 -0.46 -25.50
N ALA A 323 -17.85 0.01 -25.42
CA ALA A 323 -19.02 -0.62 -26.02
C ALA A 323 -18.99 -0.70 -27.56
N ALA A 324 -18.12 0.05 -28.23
CA ALA A 324 -17.82 -0.11 -29.66
C ALA A 324 -16.97 -1.36 -29.97
N THR A 325 -16.70 -2.20 -28.95
CA THR A 325 -15.93 -3.44 -29.09
C THR A 325 -16.51 -4.56 -28.24
N SER A 326 -16.15 -5.80 -28.59
CA SER A 326 -16.38 -7.00 -27.79
C SER A 326 -15.38 -7.15 -26.62
N TRP A 327 -14.41 -6.24 -26.48
CA TRP A 327 -13.26 -6.37 -25.58
C TRP A 327 -13.65 -6.53 -24.11
N LYS A 328 -14.80 -5.99 -23.67
CA LYS A 328 -15.28 -6.23 -22.29
C LYS A 328 -15.51 -7.72 -22.00
N LYS A 329 -16.04 -8.48 -22.97
CA LYS A 329 -16.23 -9.93 -22.85
C LYS A 329 -14.90 -10.68 -22.97
N LEU A 330 -13.99 -10.21 -23.83
CA LEU A 330 -12.66 -10.79 -23.97
C LEU A 330 -11.82 -10.61 -22.69
N GLY A 331 -11.86 -9.44 -22.06
CA GLY A 331 -11.19 -9.19 -20.78
C GLY A 331 -11.74 -10.05 -19.66
N GLN A 332 -13.05 -10.33 -19.64
CA GLN A 332 -13.63 -11.33 -18.73
C GLN A 332 -13.11 -12.73 -19.04
N ALA A 333 -13.09 -13.16 -20.31
CA ALA A 333 -12.54 -14.46 -20.69
C ALA A 333 -11.05 -14.62 -20.30
N ILE A 334 -10.23 -13.58 -20.48
CA ILE A 334 -8.83 -13.55 -20.01
C ILE A 334 -8.77 -13.63 -18.48
N ALA A 335 -9.59 -12.84 -17.77
CA ALA A 335 -9.68 -12.84 -16.31
C ALA A 335 -10.15 -14.20 -15.74
N ASP A 336 -10.96 -14.95 -16.47
CA ASP A 336 -11.45 -16.28 -16.10
C ASP A 336 -10.51 -17.41 -16.58
N GLY A 337 -9.51 -17.11 -17.41
CA GLY A 337 -8.63 -18.11 -18.05
C GLY A 337 -9.34 -18.96 -19.11
N THR A 338 -10.47 -18.46 -19.63
CA THR A 338 -11.28 -19.10 -20.67
C THR A 338 -11.07 -18.50 -22.05
N ASP A 339 -10.09 -17.60 -22.22
CA ASP A 339 -9.61 -17.09 -23.51
C ASP A 339 -8.81 -18.18 -24.25
N GLY A 340 -9.54 -19.19 -24.74
CA GLY A 340 -8.96 -20.41 -25.34
C GLY A 340 -7.80 -20.11 -26.27
N SER A 341 -6.61 -20.62 -25.91
CA SER A 341 -5.33 -20.36 -26.57
C SER A 341 -5.18 -21.08 -27.93
N SER A 342 -6.17 -20.94 -28.81
CA SER A 342 -6.13 -21.33 -30.22
C SER A 342 -7.36 -20.75 -30.93
N GLY A 343 -7.19 -19.68 -31.72
CA GLY A 343 -8.35 -18.99 -32.30
C GLY A 343 -8.05 -17.82 -33.22
N GLN A 344 -6.94 -17.84 -33.96
CA GLN A 344 -6.76 -16.92 -35.09
C GLN A 344 -7.81 -17.29 -36.14
N ALA A 345 -8.92 -16.54 -36.16
CA ALA A 345 -10.07 -16.87 -36.99
C ALA A 345 -9.72 -16.67 -38.48
N THR A 346 -9.40 -17.76 -39.18
CA THR A 346 -9.25 -17.77 -40.64
C THR A 346 -10.60 -17.46 -41.28
N SER A 347 -10.80 -16.21 -41.68
CA SER A 347 -12.01 -15.73 -42.32
C SER A 347 -12.10 -16.20 -43.78
N THR A 348 -12.48 -17.46 -43.99
CA THR A 348 -12.96 -17.92 -45.30
C THR A 348 -14.42 -17.54 -45.51
N THR A 349 -14.65 -16.42 -46.19
CA THR A 349 -15.92 -16.13 -46.89
C THR A 349 -15.60 -15.61 -48.29
N ALA A 350 -16.26 -16.18 -49.30
CA ALA A 350 -15.92 -15.98 -50.70
C ALA A 350 -16.28 -14.57 -51.22
N SER A 351 -15.42 -14.04 -52.08
CA SER A 351 -15.64 -12.79 -52.81
C SER A 351 -16.39 -13.03 -54.13
N PRO A 352 -17.52 -12.34 -54.39
CA PRO A 352 -18.05 -12.20 -55.74
C PRO A 352 -17.35 -11.03 -56.46
N SER A 353 -16.65 -11.34 -57.55
CA SER A 353 -15.99 -10.35 -58.42
C SER A 353 -16.94 -9.27 -58.96
N ALA A 354 -16.52 -8.01 -58.85
CA ALA A 354 -16.93 -6.94 -59.76
C ALA A 354 -15.76 -5.94 -59.95
N SER A 355 -15.26 -5.83 -61.17
CA SER A 355 -14.16 -4.94 -61.54
C SER A 355 -14.58 -3.46 -61.51
N THR A 356 -13.69 -2.55 -61.13
CA THR A 356 -13.52 -1.28 -61.86
C THR A 356 -12.09 -0.76 -61.75
N THR A 357 -11.47 -0.50 -62.91
CA THR A 357 -10.15 0.11 -63.07
C THR A 357 -10.21 1.63 -62.89
N VAL A 358 -9.32 2.23 -62.08
CA VAL A 358 -8.96 3.66 -62.22
C VAL A 358 -7.45 3.86 -62.03
N THR A 359 -6.90 4.73 -62.87
CA THR A 359 -5.47 4.95 -63.14
C THR A 359 -4.76 5.80 -62.08
N SER A 360 -3.51 5.47 -61.76
CA SER A 360 -2.59 6.33 -60.99
C SER A 360 -1.92 7.39 -61.87
N THR A 361 -1.73 8.59 -61.33
CA THR A 361 -0.79 9.59 -61.89
C THR A 361 0.05 10.21 -60.77
N ASP A 362 1.35 9.88 -60.77
CA ASP A 362 2.40 10.64 -60.10
C ASP A 362 2.50 12.09 -60.62
N THR A 363 3.01 12.99 -59.78
CA THR A 363 4.11 13.94 -60.09
C THR A 363 4.52 14.67 -58.79
N PRO A 364 5.82 14.82 -58.48
CA PRO A 364 6.28 15.40 -57.22
C PRO A 364 6.45 16.93 -57.26
N SER A 365 6.74 17.54 -56.12
CA SER A 365 7.26 18.92 -56.04
C SER A 365 8.30 19.08 -54.94
N THR A 366 9.19 20.05 -55.14
CA THR A 366 10.50 20.15 -54.47
C THR A 366 10.67 21.47 -53.72
N ARG A 367 11.81 21.57 -53.00
CA ARG A 367 12.59 22.79 -52.69
C ARG A 367 12.29 23.61 -51.42
N SER A 368 13.34 23.66 -50.59
CA SER A 368 14.09 24.88 -50.20
C SER A 368 13.98 25.43 -48.77
N SER A 369 15.05 25.13 -48.02
CA SER A 369 16.03 26.11 -47.52
C SER A 369 15.69 27.11 -46.39
N SER A 370 16.42 26.91 -45.29
CA SER A 370 17.20 27.91 -44.53
C SER A 370 16.52 29.11 -43.85
N SER A 371 16.73 29.21 -42.53
CA SER A 371 17.41 30.37 -41.95
C SER A 371 18.09 30.01 -40.62
N THR A 372 19.25 30.61 -40.36
CA THR A 372 20.09 30.37 -39.16
C THR A 372 19.92 31.55 -38.21
N GLY A 373 19.51 31.30 -36.96
CA GLY A 373 19.28 32.33 -35.95
C GLY A 373 20.32 32.30 -34.82
N THR A 374 21.38 33.12 -34.94
CA THR A 374 22.38 33.31 -33.88
C THR A 374 21.85 34.28 -32.83
N PHE A 375 21.93 33.93 -31.53
CA PHE A 375 21.61 34.86 -30.44
C PHE A 375 22.79 35.05 -29.47
N SER A 376 23.03 36.30 -29.10
CA SER A 376 24.20 36.75 -28.33
C SER A 376 24.15 36.36 -26.85
N THR A 377 25.33 36.07 -26.31
CA THR A 377 25.60 35.98 -24.88
C THR A 377 25.62 37.37 -24.24
N GLY A 378 24.83 37.57 -23.18
CA GLY A 378 24.86 38.77 -22.33
C GLY A 378 25.30 38.40 -20.92
N ALA A 379 26.48 38.86 -20.51
CA ALA A 379 26.96 38.68 -19.14
C ALA A 379 26.43 39.79 -18.21
N SER A 380 26.21 39.47 -16.94
CA SER A 380 26.12 40.47 -15.87
C SER A 380 26.56 39.85 -14.54
N SER A 381 27.36 40.61 -13.81
CA SER A 381 28.16 40.11 -12.69
C SER A 381 27.54 40.43 -11.33
N SER A 382 27.78 39.53 -10.38
CA SER A 382 28.04 39.78 -8.94
C SER A 382 27.53 41.08 -8.30
N ASN A 383 26.77 40.95 -7.21
CA ASN A 383 27.04 41.78 -6.04
C ASN A 383 26.80 41.00 -4.73
N THR A 384 27.75 41.10 -3.80
CA THR A 384 27.71 40.42 -2.49
C THR A 384 28.22 41.41 -1.45
N THR A 385 27.49 41.60 -0.34
CA THR A 385 28.02 42.24 0.87
C THR A 385 27.14 41.90 2.08
N PRO A 386 27.70 41.80 3.30
CA PRO A 386 27.00 41.25 4.46
C PRO A 386 26.39 42.33 5.36
N VAL A 387 25.43 41.93 6.20
CA VAL A 387 24.94 42.73 7.34
C VAL A 387 24.99 41.86 8.60
N ALA A 388 25.44 42.43 9.71
CA ALA A 388 25.65 41.75 10.99
C ALA A 388 25.01 42.51 12.15
N SER A 389 24.90 41.81 13.30
CA SER A 389 24.57 42.30 14.67
C SER A 389 23.07 42.27 15.05
N SER A 390 22.64 41.41 15.99
CA SER A 390 22.66 41.56 17.48
C SER A 390 21.41 42.32 18.01
N THR A 391 20.57 41.83 18.94
CA THR A 391 20.85 41.56 20.37
C THR A 391 19.59 40.97 21.08
N LYS A 392 19.74 39.99 22.00
CA LYS A 392 19.60 40.05 23.49
C LYS A 392 18.19 40.22 24.13
N SER A 393 17.78 39.23 24.93
CA SER A 393 16.98 39.32 26.18
C SER A 393 17.06 37.97 26.91
N THR A 394 17.82 37.84 28.00
CA THR A 394 17.48 38.10 29.42
C THR A 394 16.72 36.94 30.09
N ALA A 395 17.32 36.38 31.14
CA ALA A 395 16.90 35.16 31.82
C ALA A 395 16.10 35.39 33.12
N GLY A 396 15.30 34.39 33.52
CA GLY A 396 14.80 34.19 34.88
C GLY A 396 15.39 32.91 35.47
N SER A 397 15.71 32.91 36.77
CA SER A 397 16.51 31.87 37.42
C SER A 397 15.68 30.90 38.25
N SER A 398 15.99 29.60 38.20
CA SER A 398 15.54 28.60 39.18
C SER A 398 16.59 27.48 39.32
N THR A 399 16.87 27.14 40.57
CA THR A 399 17.88 26.21 41.12
C THR A 399 18.23 24.97 40.29
N THR A 400 19.54 24.75 40.11
CA THR A 400 20.13 23.55 39.49
C THR A 400 20.29 22.40 40.48
N ASP A 401 19.56 21.32 40.26
CA ASP A 401 20.05 19.96 40.55
C ASP A 401 20.66 19.42 39.25
N THR A 402 21.80 18.71 39.30
CA THR A 402 22.51 18.28 38.07
C THR A 402 21.88 17.01 37.49
N PRO A 403 21.31 17.03 36.27
CA PRO A 403 20.65 15.85 35.69
C PRO A 403 21.64 14.71 35.46
N VAL A 404 21.22 13.48 35.77
CA VAL A 404 21.91 12.28 35.32
C VAL A 404 21.51 12.03 33.87
N ASP A 405 22.47 12.11 32.95
CA ASP A 405 22.22 12.17 31.51
C ASP A 405 21.30 11.05 31.00
N GLY A 406 20.12 11.43 30.48
CA GLY A 406 19.24 10.57 29.68
C GLY A 406 17.91 10.14 30.31
N ILE A 407 17.67 10.38 31.61
CA ILE A 407 16.36 10.10 32.23
C ILE A 407 15.47 11.37 32.18
N PRO A 408 14.21 11.30 31.70
CA PRO A 408 13.30 12.44 31.71
C PRO A 408 12.98 12.91 33.14
N SER A 409 12.77 14.23 33.32
CA SER A 409 12.31 14.75 34.61
C SER A 409 10.88 14.30 34.95
N ASP A 410 10.51 14.30 36.23
CA ASP A 410 9.14 13.96 36.64
C ASP A 410 8.08 14.87 35.99
N ASP A 411 8.42 16.16 35.80
CA ASP A 411 7.59 17.13 35.10
C ASP A 411 7.48 16.82 33.60
N ASP A 412 8.57 16.40 32.94
CA ASP A 412 8.52 15.94 31.54
C ASP A 412 7.67 14.68 31.38
N ILE A 413 7.77 13.72 32.32
CA ILE A 413 6.95 12.51 32.31
C ILE A 413 5.49 12.87 32.47
N ALA A 414 5.14 13.73 33.43
CA ALA A 414 3.77 14.18 33.66
C ALA A 414 3.18 14.97 32.47
N ARG A 415 3.99 15.84 31.86
CA ARG A 415 3.63 16.69 30.70
C ARG A 415 3.48 15.90 29.40
N LEU A 416 4.33 14.89 29.19
CA LEU A 416 4.34 14.07 27.97
C LEU A 416 3.52 12.77 28.09
N ALA A 417 3.00 12.46 29.27
CA ALA A 417 2.12 11.32 29.51
C ALA A 417 0.84 11.44 28.65
N PRO A 418 0.55 10.48 27.75
CA PRO A 418 -0.69 10.49 26.95
C PRO A 418 -1.93 10.48 27.86
N ASP A 419 -3.02 11.13 27.45
CA ASP A 419 -4.29 11.07 28.17
C ASP A 419 -4.84 9.62 28.19
N LEU A 420 -5.59 9.24 29.21
CA LEU A 420 -6.34 7.98 29.22
C LEU A 420 -7.71 8.13 28.55
N GLY A 421 -8.23 9.36 28.43
CA GLY A 421 -9.43 9.70 27.66
C GLY A 421 -10.74 9.09 28.17
N GLY A 422 -10.79 8.65 29.42
CA GLY A 422 -11.96 8.05 30.05
C GLY A 422 -11.99 8.29 31.56
N THR A 423 -13.18 8.13 32.15
CA THR A 423 -13.39 8.16 33.60
C THR A 423 -13.76 6.77 34.12
N ALA A 424 -13.31 6.43 35.33
CA ALA A 424 -13.70 5.19 35.99
C ALA A 424 -15.20 5.19 36.31
N GLY A 425 -15.80 4.02 36.48
CA GLY A 425 -17.17 3.90 36.99
C GLY A 425 -18.30 4.24 36.01
N VAL A 426 -18.03 4.43 34.71
CA VAL A 426 -19.08 4.76 33.71
C VAL A 426 -19.99 3.56 33.44
N ASN A 427 -21.30 3.76 33.56
CA ASN A 427 -22.35 2.74 33.31
C ASN A 427 -22.08 1.37 33.99
N PRO A 428 -22.05 1.31 35.34
CA PRO A 428 -21.88 0.07 36.05
C PRO A 428 -23.05 -0.88 35.78
N SER A 429 -22.73 -2.10 35.35
CA SER A 429 -23.68 -3.18 35.06
C SER A 429 -24.32 -3.81 36.30
N GLY A 430 -23.81 -3.51 37.49
CA GLY A 430 -24.12 -4.24 38.72
C GLY A 430 -23.28 -5.50 38.95
N THR A 431 -22.51 -5.98 37.96
CA THR A 431 -21.62 -7.16 38.10
C THR A 431 -20.16 -6.79 38.43
N GLY A 432 -19.85 -5.50 38.60
CA GLY A 432 -18.48 -4.98 38.75
C GLY A 432 -17.87 -4.47 37.43
N ASP A 433 -18.55 -4.67 36.30
CA ASP A 433 -18.14 -4.21 34.98
C ASP A 433 -18.77 -2.87 34.58
N CYS A 434 -17.97 -1.99 34.02
CA CYS A 434 -18.33 -0.68 33.49
C CYS A 434 -18.10 -0.63 31.97
N ASP A 435 -18.67 0.38 31.30
CA ASP A 435 -18.44 0.62 29.88
C ASP A 435 -17.06 1.26 29.66
N GLY A 436 -16.17 0.56 28.95
CA GLY A 436 -14.88 1.11 28.51
C GLY A 436 -15.04 2.11 27.37
N VAL A 437 -14.03 2.98 27.20
CA VAL A 437 -14.07 4.06 26.20
C VAL A 437 -14.09 3.52 24.77
N VAL A 438 -13.45 2.37 24.53
CA VAL A 438 -13.39 1.73 23.22
C VAL A 438 -14.65 0.88 22.99
N LYS A 439 -15.30 1.10 21.83
CA LYS A 439 -16.40 0.27 21.34
C LYS A 439 -15.87 -0.94 20.57
N ASN A 440 -16.53 -2.08 20.71
CA ASN A 440 -16.26 -3.26 19.88
C ASN A 440 -16.79 -3.06 18.45
N SER A 441 -16.55 -4.05 17.58
CA SER A 441 -17.04 -4.05 16.19
C SER A 441 -18.57 -3.99 16.04
N SER A 442 -19.32 -4.28 17.10
CA SER A 442 -20.79 -4.13 17.17
C SER A 442 -21.23 -2.74 17.67
N GLY A 443 -20.30 -1.78 17.83
CA GLY A 443 -20.57 -0.43 18.34
C GLY A 443 -20.89 -0.36 19.84
N LYS A 444 -20.84 -1.49 20.57
CA LYS A 444 -21.10 -1.55 22.01
C LYS A 444 -19.80 -1.29 22.78
N PRO A 445 -19.80 -0.50 23.87
CA PRO A 445 -18.64 -0.36 24.74
C PRO A 445 -18.10 -1.73 25.19
N ILE A 446 -16.78 -1.90 25.15
CA ILE A 446 -16.13 -3.09 25.69
C ILE A 446 -16.26 -3.02 27.21
N LYS A 447 -16.74 -4.10 27.85
CA LYS A 447 -16.83 -4.14 29.31
C LYS A 447 -15.45 -4.25 29.94
N VAL A 448 -15.21 -3.43 30.96
CA VAL A 448 -13.95 -3.32 31.71
C VAL A 448 -14.25 -3.24 33.21
N PRO A 449 -13.32 -3.59 34.12
CA PRO A 449 -13.54 -3.43 35.55
C PRO A 449 -13.87 -1.98 35.90
N CYS A 450 -14.83 -1.73 36.79
CA CYS A 450 -15.25 -0.36 37.13
C CYS A 450 -14.17 0.51 37.80
N SER A 451 -13.07 -0.08 38.29
CA SER A 451 -11.87 0.62 38.76
C SER A 451 -10.97 1.16 37.63
N CYS A 452 -11.35 0.94 36.36
CA CYS A 452 -10.58 1.31 35.19
C CYS A 452 -11.29 2.36 34.34
N PRO A 453 -10.56 3.35 33.77
CA PRO A 453 -9.14 3.61 33.94
C PRO A 453 -8.79 4.13 35.36
N PRO A 454 -7.53 4.07 35.80
CA PRO A 454 -7.09 4.72 37.05
C PRO A 454 -7.29 6.24 37.00
N SER A 455 -7.23 6.92 38.15
CA SER A 455 -7.15 8.39 38.16
C SER A 455 -5.86 8.87 37.49
N ARG A 456 -5.91 10.09 36.93
CA ARG A 456 -4.78 10.71 36.21
C ARG A 456 -3.51 10.74 37.06
N ASP A 457 -3.63 11.12 38.33
CA ASP A 457 -2.50 11.25 39.26
C ASP A 457 -1.90 9.87 39.62
N ALA A 458 -2.75 8.86 39.84
CA ALA A 458 -2.29 7.49 40.10
C ALA A 458 -1.58 6.89 38.88
N PHE A 459 -2.04 7.21 37.67
CA PHE A 459 -1.37 6.83 36.43
C PHE A 459 -0.02 7.53 36.25
N ILE A 460 0.05 8.85 36.45
CA ILE A 460 1.31 9.61 36.33
C ILE A 460 2.35 9.10 37.35
N ALA A 461 1.97 8.92 38.61
CA ALA A 461 2.86 8.41 39.65
C ALA A 461 3.39 7.00 39.33
N ALA A 462 2.53 6.12 38.80
CA ALA A 462 2.95 4.79 38.36
C ALA A 462 3.86 4.83 37.12
N LEU A 463 3.60 5.75 36.19
CA LEU A 463 4.43 5.94 34.99
C LEU A 463 5.82 6.47 35.36
N GLN A 464 5.90 7.51 36.21
CA GLN A 464 7.16 8.04 36.75
C GLN A 464 8.00 6.95 37.41
N ALA A 465 7.40 6.17 38.33
CA ALA A 465 8.09 5.06 38.99
C ALA A 465 8.62 4.01 37.99
N ASN A 466 7.88 3.71 36.91
CA ASN A 466 8.31 2.77 35.88
C ASN A 466 9.42 3.33 34.97
N VAL A 467 9.36 4.63 34.63
CA VAL A 467 10.38 5.31 33.81
C VAL A 467 11.71 5.38 34.56
N HIS A 468 11.72 5.81 35.82
CA HIS A 468 12.92 5.81 36.67
C HIS A 468 13.51 4.42 36.88
N ALA A 469 12.68 3.37 36.89
CA ALA A 469 13.15 1.99 36.99
C ALA A 469 13.60 1.38 35.65
N GLY A 470 13.36 2.04 34.52
CA GLY A 470 13.56 1.51 33.16
C GLY A 470 12.71 0.28 32.82
N LYS A 471 11.67 -0.01 33.62
CA LYS A 471 10.84 -1.22 33.58
C LYS A 471 9.57 -1.06 34.41
N ALA A 472 8.56 -1.88 34.16
CA ALA A 472 7.37 -1.92 35.01
C ALA A 472 7.76 -2.38 36.43
N THR A 473 7.61 -1.51 37.43
CA THR A 473 8.01 -1.76 38.83
C THR A 473 7.33 -2.98 39.45
N LYS A 474 6.05 -3.19 39.12
CA LYS A 474 5.24 -4.35 39.52
C LYS A 474 5.29 -5.53 38.53
N ASN A 475 6.05 -5.41 37.43
CA ASN A 475 6.35 -6.50 36.49
C ASN A 475 7.77 -6.36 35.90
N PRO A 476 8.85 -6.61 36.67
CA PRO A 476 10.21 -6.21 36.30
C PRO A 476 10.80 -6.88 35.06
N SER A 477 10.15 -7.90 34.48
CA SER A 477 10.56 -8.51 33.20
C SER A 477 10.14 -7.70 31.98
N VAL A 478 9.29 -6.66 32.13
CA VAL A 478 8.88 -5.78 31.04
C VAL A 478 9.68 -4.48 31.13
N ALA A 479 10.68 -4.34 30.26
CA ALA A 479 11.43 -3.09 30.09
C ALA A 479 10.53 -1.96 29.57
N LEU A 480 10.85 -0.73 29.93
CA LEU A 480 10.08 0.46 29.57
C LEU A 480 11.00 1.61 29.20
N THR A 481 10.77 2.20 28.03
CA THR A 481 11.52 3.35 27.50
C THR A 481 10.54 4.49 27.27
N PHE A 482 10.89 5.70 27.72
CA PHE A 482 10.04 6.89 27.58
C PHE A 482 10.87 8.04 26.99
N PRO A 483 11.01 8.11 25.66
CA PRO A 483 11.77 9.18 25.02
C PRO A 483 11.02 10.51 25.12
N VAL A 484 11.77 11.63 25.08
CA VAL A 484 11.21 12.99 25.22
C VAL A 484 10.98 13.73 23.90
N GLY A 485 11.55 13.26 22.78
CA GLY A 485 11.42 13.93 21.49
C GLY A 485 10.03 13.80 20.84
N ASP A 486 9.83 14.50 19.73
CA ASP A 486 8.52 14.69 19.11
C ASP A 486 8.29 13.91 17.81
N SER A 487 9.18 12.97 17.47
CA SER A 487 8.94 12.05 16.34
C SER A 487 7.71 11.15 16.58
N VAL A 488 7.17 10.58 15.50
CA VAL A 488 6.00 9.68 15.58
C VAL A 488 6.40 8.41 16.36
N GLU A 489 7.61 7.92 16.11
CA GLU A 489 8.24 6.77 16.76
C GLU A 489 8.37 6.98 18.28
N GLU A 490 8.86 8.14 18.72
CA GLU A 490 8.98 8.47 20.14
C GLU A 490 7.63 8.66 20.82
N LYS A 491 6.66 9.30 20.15
CA LYS A 491 5.29 9.43 20.65
C LYS A 491 4.61 8.07 20.80
N LEU A 492 4.82 7.15 19.84
CA LEU A 492 4.36 5.76 19.94
C LEU A 492 5.06 4.99 21.06
N ALA A 493 6.35 5.21 21.29
CA ALA A 493 7.06 4.64 22.44
C ALA A 493 6.48 5.14 23.78
N ARG A 494 6.14 6.43 23.90
CA ARG A 494 5.44 6.98 25.07
C ARG A 494 4.06 6.36 25.29
N ILE A 495 3.28 6.13 24.23
CA ILE A 495 1.99 5.43 24.35
C ILE A 495 2.19 3.96 24.73
N ASN A 496 3.21 3.27 24.21
CA ASN A 496 3.52 1.90 24.61
C ASN A 496 3.92 1.82 26.10
N ALA A 497 4.74 2.76 26.58
CA ALA A 497 5.09 2.88 27.99
C ALA A 497 3.86 3.16 28.89
N ALA A 498 2.95 4.03 28.44
CA ALA A 498 1.66 4.26 29.11
C ALA A 498 0.80 2.98 29.15
N ALA A 499 0.69 2.26 28.04
CA ALA A 499 -0.06 1.01 27.92
C ALA A 499 0.49 -0.08 28.86
N ILE A 500 1.82 -0.30 28.84
CA ILE A 500 2.52 -1.21 29.75
C ILE A 500 2.27 -0.83 31.21
N THR A 501 2.35 0.47 31.54
CA THR A 501 2.10 0.95 32.90
C THR A 501 0.69 0.62 33.35
N VAL A 502 -0.33 0.94 32.54
CA VAL A 502 -1.75 0.72 32.85
C VAL A 502 -2.09 -0.78 33.00
N GLN A 503 -1.48 -1.65 32.18
CA GLN A 503 -1.68 -3.10 32.24
C GLN A 503 -1.01 -3.79 33.45
N ASN A 504 -0.04 -3.15 34.10
CA ASN A 504 0.75 -3.73 35.19
C ASN A 504 0.59 -2.97 36.52
N LEU A 505 -0.47 -2.15 36.66
CA LEU A 505 -0.71 -1.32 37.85
C LEU A 505 -0.81 -2.09 39.17
N ASP A 506 -1.15 -3.38 39.16
CA ASP A 506 -1.34 -4.24 40.34
C ASP A 506 -0.57 -5.56 40.26
N GLY A 507 0.40 -5.65 39.35
CA GLY A 507 1.24 -6.85 39.13
C GLY A 507 1.35 -7.24 37.66
N ALA A 508 2.11 -8.29 37.38
CA ALA A 508 2.27 -8.82 36.03
C ALA A 508 0.93 -9.20 35.39
N GLY A 509 0.52 -8.44 34.36
CA GLY A 509 -0.78 -8.59 33.68
C GLY A 509 -2.01 -8.29 34.55
N LYS A 510 -1.81 -7.73 35.75
CA LYS A 510 -2.87 -7.30 36.66
C LYS A 510 -2.93 -5.78 36.64
N GLY A 511 -3.91 -5.25 35.95
CA GLY A 511 -4.11 -3.82 35.76
C GLY A 511 -5.30 -3.59 34.84
N CYS A 512 -5.42 -2.40 34.28
CA CYS A 512 -6.53 -2.07 33.42
C CYS A 512 -6.27 -2.53 31.97
N PRO A 513 -7.26 -3.14 31.30
CA PRO A 513 -7.13 -3.47 29.89
C PRO A 513 -7.08 -2.18 29.05
N ILE A 514 -6.36 -2.20 27.92
CA ILE A 514 -6.20 -1.00 27.07
C ILE A 514 -7.55 -0.46 26.57
N ALA A 515 -8.57 -1.32 26.42
CA ALA A 515 -9.94 -0.92 26.08
C ALA A 515 -10.62 0.01 27.11
N ALA A 516 -10.10 0.10 28.34
CA ALA A 516 -10.52 1.08 29.34
C ALA A 516 -9.94 2.48 29.10
N THR A 517 -9.10 2.66 28.08
CA THR A 517 -8.41 3.91 27.74
C THR A 517 -8.51 4.21 26.26
N THR A 518 -8.19 5.43 25.84
CA THR A 518 -8.03 5.80 24.42
C THR A 518 -6.61 5.56 23.89
N LEU A 519 -5.69 4.98 24.67
CA LEU A 519 -4.29 4.78 24.26
C LEU A 519 -4.14 3.99 22.96
N GLY A 520 -4.97 2.96 22.75
CA GLY A 520 -4.99 2.21 21.49
C GLY A 520 -5.42 3.06 20.29
N VAL A 521 -6.39 3.96 20.49
CA VAL A 521 -6.85 4.90 19.46
C VAL A 521 -5.76 5.93 19.17
N GLN A 522 -5.20 6.58 20.19
CA GLN A 522 -4.11 7.56 20.02
C GLN A 522 -2.89 6.96 19.30
N ALA A 523 -2.53 5.71 19.60
CA ALA A 523 -1.46 5.02 18.90
C ALA A 523 -1.81 4.71 17.43
N GLN A 524 -3.08 4.53 17.10
CA GLN A 524 -3.51 4.40 15.71
C GLN A 524 -3.48 5.77 15.01
N GLU A 525 -3.99 6.83 15.63
CA GLU A 525 -4.01 8.19 15.08
C GLU A 525 -2.59 8.69 14.75
N LEU A 526 -1.62 8.49 15.65
CA LEU A 526 -0.22 8.81 15.38
C LEU A 526 0.37 8.04 14.20
N ARG A 527 0.09 6.73 14.09
CA ARG A 527 0.56 5.92 12.94
C ARG A 527 -0.04 6.36 11.63
N THR A 528 -1.29 6.81 11.63
CA THR A 528 -1.98 7.34 10.44
C THR A 528 -1.68 8.82 10.19
N GLY A 529 -0.76 9.44 10.95
CA GLY A 529 -0.46 10.88 10.84
C GLY A 529 -1.65 11.80 11.15
N LYS A 530 -2.71 11.27 11.77
CA LYS A 530 -3.89 12.03 12.18
C LYS A 530 -3.52 12.82 13.43
N ALA A 531 -3.84 14.11 13.45
CA ALA A 531 -3.66 14.92 14.66
C ALA A 531 -4.40 14.24 15.84
N PRO A 532 -3.75 14.06 17.00
CA PRO A 532 -4.36 13.35 18.12
C PRO A 532 -5.66 14.06 18.51
N THR A 533 -6.76 13.33 18.50
CA THR A 533 -8.07 13.91 18.83
C THR A 533 -8.08 14.19 20.32
N SER A 534 -7.80 15.45 20.70
CA SER A 534 -7.81 15.90 22.10
C SER A 534 -9.09 15.43 22.78
N ALA A 535 -8.95 14.71 23.90
CA ALA A 535 -10.11 14.18 24.61
C ALA A 535 -11.06 15.34 24.99
N PRO A 536 -12.39 15.11 24.95
CA PRO A 536 -13.36 16.16 25.25
C PRO A 536 -13.10 16.70 26.66
N THR A 537 -12.76 17.99 26.74
CA THR A 537 -12.48 18.69 28.00
C THR A 537 -13.69 18.60 28.91
N SER A 538 -13.56 17.81 29.98
CA SER A 538 -14.64 17.56 30.91
C SER A 538 -14.97 18.84 31.68
N SER A 539 -16.03 19.54 31.26
CA SER A 539 -16.50 20.75 31.90
C SER A 539 -17.01 20.45 33.31
N THR A 540 -16.31 20.98 34.32
CA THR A 540 -16.60 20.75 35.74
C THR A 540 -17.82 21.56 36.18
N ALA A 541 -19.01 21.04 35.93
CA ALA A 541 -20.27 21.64 36.37
C ALA A 541 -20.49 21.42 37.88
N THR A 542 -19.91 22.30 38.70
CA THR A 542 -20.20 22.36 40.14
C THR A 542 -21.65 22.80 40.35
N THR A 543 -22.49 21.94 40.93
CA THR A 543 -23.85 22.31 41.37
C THR A 543 -24.03 22.05 42.87
N ALA A 544 -24.39 23.09 43.60
CA ALA A 544 -24.91 23.00 44.97
C ALA A 544 -26.45 23.21 44.94
N PRO A 545 -27.23 22.59 45.85
CA PRO A 545 -28.68 22.56 45.74
C PRO A 545 -29.40 23.63 46.60
N THR A 546 -30.46 24.21 46.05
CA THR A 546 -31.64 24.75 46.78
C THR A 546 -32.75 24.98 45.75
N SER A 547 -33.84 24.21 45.78
CA SER A 547 -35.08 24.45 46.54
C SER A 547 -36.07 25.42 45.88
N SER A 548 -37.24 24.84 45.60
CA SER A 548 -38.46 25.39 44.98
C SER A 548 -38.97 26.76 45.44
N THR A 549 -39.60 27.51 44.53
CA THR A 549 -40.99 27.99 44.72
C THR A 549 -41.67 28.41 43.40
N THR A 550 -43.00 28.31 43.40
CA THR A 550 -43.96 28.67 42.34
C THR A 550 -44.07 30.16 42.03
N SER A 551 -44.33 30.54 40.77
CA SER A 551 -45.56 31.28 40.33
C SER A 551 -45.56 31.66 38.83
N SER A 552 -46.76 31.66 38.23
CA SER A 552 -47.12 32.33 36.95
C SER A 552 -47.82 33.69 37.29
N PRO A 553 -48.33 34.56 36.37
CA PRO A 553 -48.40 34.48 34.90
C PRO A 553 -48.18 35.81 34.09
N THR A 554 -48.34 35.72 32.76
CA THR A 554 -48.78 36.79 31.80
C THR A 554 -47.82 37.92 31.34
N ALA A 555 -47.55 38.02 30.03
CA ALA A 555 -48.09 39.07 29.13
C ALA A 555 -47.21 39.37 27.88
N THR A 556 -47.79 39.13 26.70
CA THR A 556 -47.79 39.95 25.46
C THR A 556 -46.69 41.00 25.20
N SER A 557 -45.93 40.88 24.10
CA SER A 557 -45.89 41.85 22.96
C SER A 557 -44.85 41.50 21.88
N SER A 558 -45.17 41.84 20.63
CA SER A 558 -44.29 41.93 19.43
C SER A 558 -44.39 43.39 18.89
N PRO A 559 -43.74 43.87 17.81
CA PRO A 559 -42.63 43.36 16.98
C PRO A 559 -41.50 44.44 16.78
N SER A 560 -40.77 44.39 15.64
CA SER A 560 -39.89 45.43 15.05
C SER A 560 -38.47 45.60 15.65
N SER A 561 -37.42 45.94 14.89
CA SER A 561 -37.24 46.09 13.42
C SER A 561 -35.75 46.15 13.02
N LEU A 562 -35.49 45.89 11.74
CA LEU A 562 -34.33 46.29 10.91
C LEU A 562 -33.31 47.29 11.50
N SER A 563 -32.01 47.01 11.28
CA SER A 563 -31.04 48.03 10.84
C SER A 563 -29.86 47.41 10.09
N THR A 564 -29.61 47.96 8.90
CA THR A 564 -28.50 47.68 7.99
C THR A 564 -27.25 48.45 8.43
N THR A 565 -26.05 47.90 8.24
CA THR A 565 -24.86 48.72 7.95
C THR A 565 -23.81 47.91 7.19
N ASP A 566 -22.95 48.61 6.47
CA ASP A 566 -22.24 48.16 5.27
C ASP A 566 -20.71 48.32 5.43
N ALA A 567 -19.94 47.64 4.56
CA ALA A 567 -18.48 47.74 4.36
C ALA A 567 -17.57 47.39 5.58
N THR A 568 -16.41 46.75 5.42
CA THR A 568 -15.39 46.98 4.40
C THR A 568 -14.60 45.72 4.07
N SER A 569 -14.43 45.44 2.77
CA SER A 569 -13.61 44.33 2.27
C SER A 569 -12.11 44.64 2.34
N THR A 570 -11.28 43.66 2.71
CA THR A 570 -9.84 43.70 2.45
C THR A 570 -9.35 42.30 2.09
N THR A 571 -9.53 41.94 0.81
CA THR A 571 -9.11 40.64 0.26
C THR A 571 -7.59 40.65 0.03
N ALA A 572 -6.84 40.06 0.96
CA ALA A 572 -5.45 39.68 0.71
C ALA A 572 -5.43 38.40 -0.14
N ALA A 573 -4.82 38.45 -1.33
CA ALA A 573 -4.70 37.28 -2.19
C ALA A 573 -3.71 36.27 -1.60
N PRO A 574 -4.07 34.99 -1.42
CA PRO A 574 -3.12 33.96 -1.00
C PRO A 574 -2.12 33.69 -2.13
N SER A 575 -0.83 33.69 -1.80
CA SER A 575 0.26 33.45 -2.75
C SER A 575 0.28 31.99 -3.21
N SER A 576 0.45 31.78 -4.52
CA SER A 576 0.46 30.46 -5.15
C SER A 576 1.80 29.75 -4.93
N ASP A 577 1.95 28.99 -3.84
CA ASP A 577 3.08 28.07 -3.68
C ASP A 577 2.92 26.83 -4.58
N SER A 578 3.79 26.74 -5.59
CA SER A 578 3.62 25.82 -6.72
C SER A 578 4.14 24.40 -6.47
N THR A 579 3.43 23.63 -5.64
CA THR A 579 3.58 22.15 -5.60
C THR A 579 2.32 21.39 -6.03
N GLY A 580 1.27 22.11 -6.47
CA GLY A 580 0.15 21.55 -7.26
C GLY A 580 -0.82 20.62 -6.51
N LEU A 581 -0.55 20.29 -5.25
CA LEU A 581 -1.41 19.46 -4.41
C LEU A 581 -2.43 20.35 -3.66
N PRO A 582 -3.70 19.93 -3.54
CA PRO A 582 -4.68 20.64 -2.72
C PRO A 582 -4.32 20.56 -1.23
N SER A 583 -4.58 21.63 -0.48
CA SER A 583 -4.42 21.61 0.97
C SER A 583 -5.50 20.74 1.64
N ASP A 584 -5.19 20.12 2.79
CA ASP A 584 -6.13 19.24 3.49
C ASP A 584 -7.46 19.94 3.80
N ALA A 585 -7.43 21.24 4.15
CA ALA A 585 -8.63 22.04 4.36
C ALA A 585 -9.48 22.24 3.09
N LEU A 586 -8.83 22.38 1.93
CA LEU A 586 -9.51 22.46 0.62
C LEU A 586 -10.07 21.10 0.20
N VAL A 587 -9.36 20.01 0.46
CA VAL A 587 -9.89 18.65 0.21
C VAL A 587 -11.13 18.40 1.08
N ALA A 588 -11.09 18.80 2.37
CA ALA A 588 -12.25 18.67 3.26
C ALA A 588 -13.45 19.50 2.80
N SER A 589 -13.25 20.74 2.34
CA SER A 589 -14.36 21.60 1.88
C SER A 589 -14.94 21.16 0.53
N LEU A 590 -14.15 20.49 -0.31
CA LEU A 590 -14.57 19.95 -1.61
C LEU A 590 -14.99 18.46 -1.56
N ALA A 591 -14.88 17.80 -0.40
CA ALA A 591 -15.22 16.40 -0.23
C ALA A 591 -16.74 16.19 -0.32
N PRO A 592 -17.25 15.36 -1.26
CA PRO A 592 -18.67 15.05 -1.34
C PRO A 592 -19.23 14.47 -0.04
N GLU A 593 -20.44 14.89 0.35
CA GLU A 593 -21.14 14.31 1.50
C GLU A 593 -21.55 12.85 1.22
N LEU A 594 -21.41 11.97 2.21
CA LEU A 594 -21.80 10.57 2.06
C LEU A 594 -23.33 10.41 1.90
N GLY A 595 -24.11 11.26 2.56
CA GLY A 595 -25.57 11.32 2.46
C GLY A 595 -26.32 10.08 2.96
N TRP A 596 -25.67 9.21 3.74
CA TRP A 596 -26.27 8.04 4.39
C TRP A 596 -25.62 7.80 5.76
N GLN A 597 -26.25 6.98 6.59
CA GLN A 597 -25.81 6.70 7.96
C GLN A 597 -25.53 5.20 8.14
N ALA A 598 -24.55 4.87 8.98
CA ALA A 598 -24.28 3.49 9.37
C ALA A 598 -25.40 2.90 10.23
N GLY A 599 -25.54 1.57 10.25
CA GLY A 599 -26.45 0.90 11.18
C GLY A 599 -27.95 1.02 10.88
N VAL A 600 -28.35 1.49 9.69
CA VAL A 600 -29.77 1.60 9.31
C VAL A 600 -30.38 0.20 9.14
N ASN A 601 -31.49 -0.07 9.84
CA ASN A 601 -32.25 -1.34 9.78
C ASN A 601 -31.38 -2.61 9.88
N PRO A 602 -30.72 -2.87 11.02
CA PRO A 602 -29.85 -4.03 11.17
C PRO A 602 -30.67 -5.34 11.12
N THR A 603 -30.30 -6.23 10.21
CA THR A 603 -30.92 -7.55 10.00
C THR A 603 -30.59 -8.59 11.09
N GLY A 604 -29.69 -8.27 12.01
CA GLY A 604 -29.16 -9.20 13.00
C GLY A 604 -28.00 -10.08 12.51
N THR A 605 -27.74 -10.17 11.19
CA THR A 605 -26.62 -10.93 10.62
C THR A 605 -25.38 -10.08 10.32
N GLY A 606 -25.29 -8.86 10.88
CA GLY A 606 -24.24 -7.88 10.58
C GLY A 606 -24.48 -7.04 9.30
N ASN A 607 -25.58 -7.29 8.59
CA ASN A 607 -25.99 -6.50 7.42
C ASN A 607 -27.08 -5.47 7.76
N CYS A 608 -27.02 -4.34 7.09
CA CYS A 608 -27.89 -3.17 7.23
C CYS A 608 -28.35 -2.66 5.85
N ASP A 609 -29.38 -1.83 5.82
CA ASP A 609 -29.90 -1.24 4.59
C ASP A 609 -28.97 -0.15 4.04
N GLY A 610 -28.60 -0.28 2.76
CA GLY A 610 -27.82 0.71 2.02
C GLY A 610 -28.63 1.88 1.47
N ALA A 611 -27.92 2.90 1.02
CA ALA A 611 -28.45 4.17 0.53
C ALA A 611 -29.19 4.09 -0.81
N VAL A 612 -29.07 2.97 -1.51
CA VAL A 612 -29.66 2.74 -2.84
C VAL A 612 -30.45 1.44 -2.86
N ASN A 613 -31.56 1.45 -3.58
CA ASN A 613 -32.37 0.27 -3.80
C ASN A 613 -31.81 -0.55 -4.98
N GLY A 614 -31.90 -1.87 -4.87
CA GLY A 614 -31.63 -2.81 -5.95
C GLY A 614 -32.74 -2.82 -7.00
N ALA A 615 -32.58 -3.67 -8.02
CA ALA A 615 -33.55 -3.82 -9.10
C ALA A 615 -34.91 -4.38 -8.64
N ASP A 616 -34.97 -5.00 -7.46
CA ASP A 616 -36.19 -5.48 -6.80
C ASP A 616 -36.91 -4.39 -5.98
N GLY A 617 -36.38 -3.16 -5.97
CA GLY A 617 -36.92 -2.02 -5.23
C GLY A 617 -36.59 -2.00 -3.73
N LYS A 618 -35.82 -2.97 -3.21
CA LYS A 618 -35.41 -3.03 -1.79
C LYS A 618 -34.03 -2.42 -1.59
N PRO A 619 -33.70 -1.86 -0.41
CA PRO A 619 -32.34 -1.41 -0.10
C PRO A 619 -31.31 -2.53 -0.31
N ILE A 620 -30.20 -2.22 -0.97
CA ILE A 620 -29.07 -3.16 -1.10
C ILE A 620 -28.45 -3.36 0.28
N GLN A 621 -28.34 -4.61 0.73
CA GLN A 621 -27.69 -4.93 2.00
C GLN A 621 -26.20 -4.60 1.97
N ILE A 622 -25.71 -3.94 3.02
CA ILE A 622 -24.32 -3.52 3.23
C ILE A 622 -23.85 -3.94 4.64
N PRO A 623 -22.54 -4.00 4.92
CA PRO A 623 -22.06 -4.16 6.29
C PRO A 623 -22.57 -3.02 7.19
N CYS A 624 -23.05 -3.32 8.39
CA CYS A 624 -23.58 -2.29 9.31
C CYS A 624 -22.57 -1.22 9.75
N SER A 625 -21.26 -1.47 9.58
CA SER A 625 -20.19 -0.49 9.80
C SER A 625 -20.04 0.53 8.66
N CYS A 626 -20.86 0.45 7.61
CA CYS A 626 -20.80 1.30 6.43
C CYS A 626 -22.04 2.18 6.31
N PRO A 627 -21.90 3.43 5.82
CA PRO A 627 -20.65 4.13 5.53
C PRO A 627 -19.88 4.51 6.81
N PRO A 628 -18.58 4.87 6.73
CA PRO A 628 -17.90 5.49 7.88
C PRO A 628 -18.55 6.83 8.24
N THR A 629 -18.17 7.42 9.38
CA THR A 629 -18.47 8.82 9.67
C THR A 629 -17.79 9.75 8.65
N GLN A 630 -18.39 10.91 8.37
CA GLN A 630 -17.86 11.89 7.42
C GLN A 630 -16.39 12.25 7.70
N ASP A 631 -16.00 12.45 8.97
CA ASP A 631 -14.62 12.79 9.36
C ASP A 631 -13.60 11.70 9.02
N VAL A 632 -13.95 10.43 9.24
CA VAL A 632 -13.10 9.26 8.92
C VAL A 632 -12.92 9.12 7.41
N TYR A 633 -13.98 9.39 6.65
CA TYR A 633 -13.94 9.41 5.19
C TYR A 633 -13.11 10.59 4.66
N ILE A 634 -13.28 11.81 5.19
CA ILE A 634 -12.51 12.99 4.79
C ILE A 634 -11.03 12.80 5.08
N ALA A 635 -10.67 12.29 6.27
CA ALA A 635 -9.28 12.00 6.62
C ALA A 635 -8.61 11.02 5.63
N ALA A 636 -9.30 9.93 5.28
CA ALA A 636 -8.81 8.99 4.27
C ALA A 636 -8.73 9.60 2.86
N LEU A 637 -9.66 10.49 2.50
CA LEU A 637 -9.67 11.19 1.21
C LEU A 637 -8.52 12.21 1.10
N GLN A 638 -8.22 12.94 2.18
CA GLN A 638 -7.05 13.83 2.28
C GLN A 638 -5.75 13.06 2.09
N GLU A 639 -5.58 11.96 2.82
CA GLU A 639 -4.39 11.11 2.72
C GLU A 639 -4.19 10.58 1.29
N ASN A 640 -5.27 10.08 0.68
CA ASN A 640 -5.30 9.59 -0.69
C ASN A 640 -5.02 10.68 -1.74
N ALA A 641 -5.61 11.86 -1.60
CA ALA A 641 -5.41 12.99 -2.50
C ALA A 641 -3.95 13.48 -2.46
N ARG A 642 -3.38 13.59 -1.25
CA ARG A 642 -1.96 13.92 -1.03
C ARG A 642 -1.01 12.86 -1.59
N ALA A 643 -1.39 11.59 -1.54
CA ALA A 643 -0.61 10.47 -2.08
C ALA A 643 -0.76 10.26 -3.60
N GLY A 644 -1.75 10.93 -4.24
CA GLY A 644 -2.12 10.72 -5.65
C GLY A 644 -2.69 9.34 -5.96
N LYS A 645 -3.03 8.55 -4.93
CA LYS A 645 -3.46 7.14 -5.02
C LYS A 645 -4.13 6.69 -3.73
N ALA A 646 -4.88 5.60 -3.76
CA ALA A 646 -5.41 5.01 -2.54
C ALA A 646 -4.26 4.45 -1.68
N VAL A 647 -4.01 4.97 -0.48
CA VAL A 647 -2.86 4.55 0.36
C VAL A 647 -2.93 3.06 0.69
N ASN A 648 -4.13 2.58 1.00
CA ASN A 648 -4.41 1.17 1.30
C ASN A 648 -4.62 0.30 0.05
N ASN A 649 -4.51 0.87 -1.16
CA ASN A 649 -4.45 0.15 -2.42
C ASN A 649 -3.65 0.97 -3.47
N PRO A 650 -2.30 1.04 -3.36
CA PRO A 650 -1.47 1.96 -4.14
C PRO A 650 -1.53 1.79 -5.66
N THR A 651 -2.16 0.70 -6.14
CA THR A 651 -2.38 0.40 -7.56
C THR A 651 -3.44 1.28 -8.20
N VAL A 652 -4.31 1.91 -7.39
CA VAL A 652 -5.40 2.77 -7.87
C VAL A 652 -5.04 4.23 -7.64
N SER A 653 -4.67 4.93 -8.72
CA SER A 653 -4.43 6.37 -8.73
C SER A 653 -5.70 7.15 -8.36
N ILE A 654 -5.53 8.26 -7.67
CA ILE A 654 -6.58 9.19 -7.26
C ILE A 654 -6.19 10.59 -7.72
N SER A 655 -7.07 11.21 -8.52
CA SER A 655 -6.98 12.63 -8.89
C SER A 655 -8.05 13.40 -8.11
N PHE A 656 -7.65 14.51 -7.50
CA PHE A 656 -8.55 15.38 -6.74
C PHE A 656 -8.40 16.84 -7.21
N PRO A 657 -8.91 17.17 -8.42
CA PRO A 657 -8.85 18.52 -8.94
C PRO A 657 -9.72 19.47 -8.12
N THR A 658 -9.36 20.76 -8.09
CA THR A 658 -9.91 21.76 -7.17
C THR A 658 -10.87 22.76 -7.80
N ASP A 659 -11.01 22.79 -9.13
CA ASP A 659 -11.93 23.69 -9.81
C ASP A 659 -13.38 23.18 -9.79
N ASP A 660 -14.31 24.04 -10.19
CA ASP A 660 -15.75 23.78 -10.15
C ASP A 660 -16.33 23.23 -11.46
N SER A 661 -15.50 22.77 -12.40
CA SER A 661 -16.01 22.08 -13.59
C SER A 661 -16.72 20.77 -13.22
N LYS A 662 -17.69 20.37 -14.06
CA LYS A 662 -18.38 19.08 -13.90
C LYS A 662 -17.41 17.90 -13.94
N ASP A 663 -16.36 17.98 -14.75
CA ASP A 663 -15.31 16.97 -14.81
C ASP A 663 -14.56 16.85 -13.48
N SER A 664 -14.18 17.98 -12.89
CA SER A 664 -13.51 18.00 -11.59
C SER A 664 -14.41 17.54 -10.45
N GLN A 665 -15.70 17.89 -10.47
CA GLN A 665 -16.68 17.36 -9.52
C GLN A 665 -16.87 15.84 -9.67
N ARG A 666 -16.93 15.32 -10.91
CA ARG A 666 -16.99 13.86 -11.17
C ARG A 666 -15.71 13.14 -10.74
N ALA A 667 -14.54 13.75 -10.93
CA ALA A 667 -13.27 13.23 -10.44
C ALA A 667 -13.25 13.17 -8.90
N ARG A 668 -13.72 14.21 -8.20
CA ARG A 668 -13.85 14.21 -6.73
C ARG A 668 -14.80 13.14 -6.21
N ILE A 669 -15.95 12.92 -6.85
CA ILE A 669 -16.85 11.80 -6.49
C ILE A 669 -16.21 10.42 -6.77
N THR A 670 -15.45 10.30 -7.86
CA THR A 670 -14.74 9.05 -8.19
C THR A 670 -13.63 8.77 -7.17
N ALA A 671 -12.85 9.78 -6.78
CA ALA A 671 -11.87 9.70 -5.69
C ALA A 671 -12.50 9.31 -4.36
N ALA A 672 -13.68 9.85 -4.04
CA ALA A 672 -14.46 9.50 -2.85
C ALA A 672 -14.90 8.03 -2.87
N LEU A 673 -15.42 7.53 -4.00
CA LEU A 673 -15.82 6.14 -4.18
C LEU A 673 -14.64 5.17 -4.05
N ILE A 674 -13.50 5.48 -4.68
CA ILE A 674 -12.26 4.69 -4.56
C ILE A 674 -11.77 4.68 -3.11
N THR A 675 -11.78 5.84 -2.45
CA THR A 675 -11.39 5.97 -1.02
C THR A 675 -12.24 5.05 -0.15
N LEU A 676 -13.56 5.11 -0.27
CA LEU A 676 -14.49 4.27 0.50
C LEU A 676 -14.27 2.77 0.28
N GLN A 677 -14.04 2.34 -0.97
CA GLN A 677 -13.83 0.94 -1.32
C GLN A 677 -12.50 0.36 -0.80
N ASN A 678 -11.51 1.22 -0.51
CA ASN A 678 -10.17 0.78 -0.11
C ASN A 678 -9.81 1.17 1.34
N LEU A 679 -10.76 1.63 2.16
CA LEU A 679 -10.53 2.12 3.53
C LEU A 679 -9.67 1.19 4.42
N ASN A 680 -9.77 -0.13 4.26
CA ASN A 680 -9.08 -1.13 5.08
C ASN A 680 -8.28 -2.13 4.22
N GLY A 681 -7.83 -1.70 3.04
CA GLY A 681 -7.06 -2.51 2.08
C GLY A 681 -7.76 -2.67 0.73
N VAL A 682 -7.07 -3.33 -0.22
CA VAL A 682 -7.57 -3.65 -1.57
C VAL A 682 -8.98 -4.24 -1.54
N GLY A 683 -9.97 -3.47 -2.00
CA GLY A 683 -11.39 -3.86 -2.02
C GLY A 683 -12.04 -4.09 -0.65
N LYS A 684 -11.34 -3.78 0.45
CA LYS A 684 -11.81 -3.95 1.84
C LYS A 684 -12.29 -2.61 2.38
N GLY A 685 -13.50 -2.25 2.02
CA GLY A 685 -14.09 -0.98 2.42
C GLY A 685 -15.60 -0.98 2.33
N CYS A 686 -16.17 0.20 2.25
CA CYS A 686 -17.61 0.36 2.10
C CYS A 686 -18.00 0.34 0.62
N PRO A 687 -18.99 -0.48 0.23
CA PRO A 687 -19.45 -0.52 -1.16
C PRO A 687 -20.10 0.83 -1.52
N ALA A 688 -20.13 1.15 -2.82
CA ALA A 688 -20.74 2.38 -3.31
C ALA A 688 -22.25 2.48 -2.96
N SER A 689 -22.92 1.35 -2.72
CA SER A 689 -24.30 1.29 -2.23
C SER A 689 -24.48 1.77 -0.78
N ALA A 690 -23.40 1.97 -0.02
CA ALA A 690 -23.45 2.53 1.32
C ALA A 690 -23.55 4.06 1.35
N THR A 691 -23.53 4.74 0.20
CA THR A 691 -23.59 6.20 0.11
C THR A 691 -24.48 6.67 -1.04
N THR A 692 -24.78 7.96 -1.05
CA THR A 692 -25.53 8.60 -2.14
C THR A 692 -24.62 9.09 -3.28
N LEU A 693 -23.31 8.82 -3.23
CA LEU A 693 -22.33 9.35 -4.18
C LEU A 693 -22.62 9.00 -5.65
N LEU A 694 -23.07 7.78 -5.93
CA LEU A 694 -23.49 7.39 -7.29
C LEU A 694 -24.73 8.17 -7.79
N LYS A 695 -25.63 8.55 -6.87
CA LYS A 695 -26.79 9.40 -7.17
C LYS A 695 -26.37 10.85 -7.41
N GLN A 696 -25.39 11.35 -6.65
CA GLN A 696 -24.80 12.67 -6.85
C GLN A 696 -24.09 12.76 -8.21
N GLN A 697 -23.26 11.75 -8.56
CA GLN A 697 -22.60 11.67 -9.87
C GLN A 697 -23.62 11.71 -11.01
N LYS A 698 -24.66 10.87 -10.94
CA LYS A 698 -25.74 10.86 -11.94
C LYS A 698 -26.52 12.18 -12.01
N ALA A 699 -26.64 12.92 -10.91
CA ALA A 699 -27.26 14.25 -10.91
C ALA A 699 -26.35 15.32 -11.54
N LEU A 700 -25.03 15.18 -11.44
CA LEU A 700 -24.08 16.03 -12.17
C LEU A 700 -24.05 15.72 -13.68
N ASP A 701 -24.22 14.45 -14.06
CA ASP A 701 -24.32 14.03 -15.46
C ASP A 701 -25.63 14.45 -16.15
N ALA A 702 -26.68 14.75 -15.38
CA ALA A 702 -28.01 15.13 -15.88
C ALA A 702 -28.23 16.65 -16.00
N ASN A 703 -27.37 17.45 -15.36
CA ASN A 703 -27.32 18.92 -15.45
C ASN A 703 -26.29 19.37 -16.48
#